data_AF-A0A5Q4FYZ8-F1
#
_entry.id   AF-A0A5Q4FYZ8-F1
#
_cell.length_a   1.000
_cell.length_b   1.000
_cell.length_c   1.000
_cell.angle_alpha   90.00
_cell.angle_beta   90.00
_cell.angle_gamma   90.00
#
_symmetry.space_group_name_H-M   'P 1'
#
loop_
_entity.id
_entity.type
_entity.pdbx_description
1 polymer ?
#
loop_
_entity_poly.entity_id
_entity_poly.type
_entity_poly.pdbx_seq_one_letter_code
_entity_poly.pdbx_strand_id
1 'polypeptide(L)'
;MSDFRRAGQFVLGVLSLFLAVSFAVQPVEQKVIEYPWSAATDGPSVPLILTERTPHLFELTFPCSTALAGEGVLFASSRDPESVPALTVAATPRSITVELPETGEAGRRALDLPALDDGSCETVRVHYERDIGRLSVETESDRAVLNDLDDDAFVLTGLHWSGPPAQVSATVVTEPRAEVRNTTAQRLTLLVIFLLAGVSITWSVLERRSTRSNRERPACRPLDRWDWAMLGTTTVVMLVDFFRIDDGGILARARFQATSIFTSNLSTMFEGRALPQRAVYEYLLGSSVGWSETIVVLRLPSLVAAFGSWLLFRRYILPKLASDPSSPAVVASTWGVHAVFVVAWFATLRPEPFLVLLSVGVMAVIAAWPTQVRAWPYILVIGLVGLAVSTHITGLVTAALGIGILPRTVREVGSQPARVLQGWAWGVVAALLALVVGGNFGFVYESATRFRAGTTHGRGILDSMTYVTSVSTGTPPMIVSMLVTVVGFAVLLFAIALPRPQGGDVATRWLLIGTALAPVGLLVTPSKWIWHLAMLLPVALVGMAIMVATIGRRPRGAWVSGIAAVAGGLTIAGALSSGRFDRTPGAGFRDLALRNVRPNAWADRLPLLVGEGTQFWLWIGIFLLVIGSSSLVVRYRQAHLGAAATTVSILLVCGIASTMQLAVPIMDAVRAEDGDWTFVRQSIGGVVSKDLACGVAAATPELVEWIERNPEHGADVREGRMTGPRVAGILLPCHRQIGQVDGVWERPDLVLQELTIGQRRLEDEFAFEEVACNPTPREPSDGFCFLAVTPSVEAIQPRRIDWRTRRP
;
A
#
# COMPACT_ATOMS: atom_id res chain seq x y z
N MET A 1 41.77 -3.40 30.91
CA MET A 1 41.17 -4.09 29.74
C MET A 1 39.69 -3.76 29.50
N SER A 2 38.86 -3.58 30.53
CA SER A 2 37.44 -3.20 30.35
C SER A 2 37.25 -1.83 29.68
N ASP A 3 38.08 -0.85 30.03
CA ASP A 3 37.93 0.53 29.54
C ASP A 3 38.39 0.67 28.09
N PHE A 4 39.47 -0.01 27.71
CA PHE A 4 39.90 -0.11 26.31
C PHE A 4 38.82 -0.73 25.42
N ARG A 5 38.13 -1.77 25.91
CA ARG A 5 37.03 -2.43 25.19
C ARG A 5 35.83 -1.50 25.01
N ARG A 6 35.47 -0.73 26.06
CA ARG A 6 34.39 0.26 26.01
C ARG A 6 34.71 1.40 25.05
N ALA A 7 35.94 1.91 25.10
CA ALA A 7 36.42 2.94 24.18
C ALA A 7 36.39 2.43 22.73
N GLY A 8 36.90 1.22 22.47
CA GLY A 8 36.88 0.62 21.13
C GLY A 8 35.46 0.44 20.58
N GLN A 9 34.53 -0.07 21.38
CA GLN A 9 33.12 -0.21 20.99
C GLN A 9 32.43 1.12 20.69
N PHE A 10 32.73 2.15 21.48
CA PHE A 10 32.23 3.50 21.24
C PHE A 10 32.78 4.08 19.94
N VAL A 11 34.10 3.98 19.72
CA VAL A 11 34.77 4.42 18.49
C VAL A 11 34.18 3.72 17.26
N LEU A 12 33.96 2.41 17.33
CA LEU A 12 33.31 1.65 16.25
C LEU A 12 31.90 2.19 15.96
N GLY A 13 31.10 2.44 16.99
CA GLY A 13 29.75 3.01 16.81
C GLY A 13 29.77 4.39 16.16
N VAL A 14 30.65 5.29 16.63
CA VAL A 14 30.79 6.65 16.06
C VAL A 14 31.30 6.60 14.62
N LEU A 15 32.30 5.77 14.34
CA LEU A 15 32.83 5.60 12.99
C LEU A 15 31.76 5.05 12.05
N SER A 16 30.99 4.04 12.47
CA SER A 16 29.89 3.51 11.67
C SER A 16 28.79 4.55 11.44
N LEU A 17 28.49 5.39 12.43
CA LEU A 17 27.55 6.49 12.26
C LEU A 17 28.05 7.52 11.24
N PHE A 18 29.32 7.91 11.33
CA PHE A 18 29.94 8.81 10.34
C PHE A 18 29.88 8.21 8.93
N LEU A 19 30.18 6.92 8.78
CA LEU A 19 30.10 6.22 7.50
C LEU A 19 28.66 6.11 6.99
N ALA A 20 27.67 5.89 7.86
CA ALA A 20 26.26 5.85 7.45
C ALA A 20 25.75 7.22 7.01
N VAL A 21 26.16 8.29 7.70
CA VAL A 21 25.87 9.67 7.27
C VAL A 21 26.57 9.96 5.94
N SER A 22 27.85 9.56 5.80
CA SER A 22 28.60 9.69 4.55
C SER A 22 27.90 8.97 3.41
N PHE A 23 27.49 7.70 3.60
CA PHE A 23 26.72 6.93 2.64
C PHE A 23 25.45 7.67 2.21
N ALA A 24 24.72 8.25 3.17
CA ALA A 24 23.46 8.96 2.93
C ALA A 24 23.64 10.32 2.24
N VAL A 25 24.83 10.91 2.21
CA VAL A 25 25.11 12.17 1.49
C VAL A 25 25.96 11.98 0.23
N GLN A 26 26.56 10.81 0.05
CA GLN A 26 27.36 10.50 -1.13
C GLN A 26 26.50 10.64 -2.41
N PRO A 27 27.10 11.10 -3.52
CA PRO A 27 26.42 11.15 -4.79
C PRO A 27 26.03 9.74 -5.22
N VAL A 28 24.86 9.65 -5.84
CA VAL A 28 24.36 8.43 -6.47
C VAL A 28 24.65 8.47 -7.96
N GLU A 29 24.79 7.30 -8.57
CA GLU A 29 24.91 7.20 -10.02
C GLU A 29 23.50 7.28 -10.61
N GLN A 30 23.29 8.26 -11.48
CA GLN A 30 22.05 8.53 -12.18
C GLN A 30 22.25 8.23 -13.65
N LYS A 31 21.40 7.38 -14.23
CA LYS A 31 21.48 7.05 -15.65
C LYS A 31 20.58 7.99 -16.44
N VAL A 32 21.20 8.82 -17.27
CA VAL A 32 20.52 9.59 -18.31
C VAL A 32 20.36 8.68 -19.52
N ILE A 33 19.16 8.63 -20.10
CA ILE A 33 18.91 7.92 -21.35
C ILE A 33 18.64 8.97 -22.42
N GLU A 34 19.41 8.87 -23.51
CA GLU A 34 19.24 9.71 -24.69
C GLU A 34 18.62 8.86 -25.81
N TYR A 35 17.54 9.37 -26.40
CA TYR A 35 16.88 8.80 -27.56
C TYR A 35 17.14 9.70 -28.77
N PRO A 36 18.18 9.42 -29.56
CA PRO A 36 18.35 10.05 -30.86
C PRO A 36 17.30 9.50 -31.82
N TRP A 37 16.75 10.37 -32.65
CA TRP A 37 15.80 10.03 -33.71
C TRP A 37 16.16 10.81 -34.97
N SER A 38 16.10 10.15 -36.13
CA SER A 38 16.12 10.82 -37.42
C SER A 38 15.00 10.33 -38.33
N ALA A 39 14.24 11.27 -38.89
CA ALA A 39 13.12 10.93 -39.77
C ALA A 39 13.57 10.13 -41.01
N ALA A 40 14.83 10.31 -41.45
CA ALA A 40 15.41 9.63 -42.60
C ALA A 40 15.73 8.14 -42.33
N THR A 41 16.17 7.80 -41.11
CA THR A 41 16.60 6.44 -40.75
C THR A 41 15.51 5.67 -40.00
N ASP A 42 14.83 6.33 -39.08
CA ASP A 42 13.89 5.71 -38.15
C ASP A 42 12.43 5.86 -38.63
N GLY A 43 12.23 6.63 -39.70
CA GLY A 43 10.93 6.95 -40.27
C GLY A 43 10.33 8.24 -39.71
N PRO A 44 9.33 8.82 -40.41
CA PRO A 44 8.75 10.12 -40.07
C PRO A 44 7.90 10.10 -38.79
N SER A 45 7.63 8.92 -38.21
CA SER A 45 6.73 8.78 -37.07
C SER A 45 7.18 7.61 -36.20
N VAL A 46 7.64 7.88 -34.98
CA VAL A 46 8.10 6.88 -34.02
C VAL A 46 7.37 7.06 -32.69
N PRO A 47 6.72 6.03 -32.12
CA PRO A 47 6.15 6.11 -30.79
C PRO A 47 7.26 6.16 -29.73
N LEU A 48 7.14 7.09 -28.79
CA LEU A 48 8.06 7.26 -27.67
C LEU A 48 7.29 7.80 -26.47
N ILE A 49 6.85 6.87 -25.61
CA ILE A 49 6.06 7.20 -24.42
C ILE A 49 7.00 7.32 -23.23
N LEU A 50 7.12 8.54 -22.69
CA LEU A 50 7.88 8.78 -21.48
C LEU A 50 7.03 8.54 -20.24
N THR A 51 7.64 7.98 -19.20
CA THR A 51 7.00 7.87 -17.89
C THR A 51 6.71 9.25 -17.32
N GLU A 52 7.71 10.11 -17.31
CA GLU A 52 7.70 11.48 -16.82
C GLU A 52 6.85 12.44 -17.67
N ARG A 53 6.27 11.97 -18.78
CA ARG A 53 5.51 12.73 -19.80
C ARG A 53 6.32 13.79 -20.54
N THR A 54 7.00 14.67 -19.83
CA THR A 54 7.86 15.72 -20.39
C THR A 54 9.33 15.30 -20.30
N PRO A 55 10.11 15.36 -21.39
CA PRO A 55 11.54 15.07 -21.32
C PRO A 55 12.29 16.10 -20.46
N HIS A 56 13.48 15.74 -19.99
CA HIS A 56 14.35 16.67 -19.29
C HIS A 56 15.00 17.67 -20.25
N LEU A 57 15.45 17.18 -21.41
CA LEU A 57 15.90 17.99 -22.53
C LEU A 57 15.29 17.43 -23.82
N PHE A 58 14.81 18.33 -24.67
CA PHE A 58 14.31 17.98 -25.99
C PHE A 58 14.93 18.92 -27.01
N GLU A 59 15.48 18.36 -28.07
CA GLU A 59 16.06 19.11 -29.17
C GLU A 59 15.52 18.57 -30.48
N LEU A 60 15.05 19.45 -31.36
CA LEU A 60 14.62 19.12 -32.71
C LEU A 60 15.35 20.05 -33.68
N THR A 61 15.97 19.47 -34.70
CA THR A 61 16.69 20.18 -35.74
C THR A 61 16.16 19.76 -37.11
N PHE A 62 15.88 20.75 -37.96
CA PHE A 62 15.45 20.52 -39.34
C PHE A 62 15.93 21.67 -40.24
N PRO A 63 16.14 21.43 -41.54
CA PRO A 63 16.62 22.46 -42.45
C PRO A 63 15.50 23.46 -42.77
N CYS A 64 15.85 24.75 -42.92
CA CYS A 64 14.86 25.79 -43.19
C CYS A 64 14.15 25.61 -44.54
N SER A 65 14.81 24.95 -45.50
CA SER A 65 14.19 24.54 -46.77
C SER A 65 12.94 23.66 -46.57
N THR A 66 12.91 22.87 -45.49
CA THR A 66 11.74 22.05 -45.18
C THR A 66 10.62 22.87 -44.53
N ALA A 67 10.99 23.89 -43.75
CA ALA A 67 10.03 24.85 -43.19
C ALA A 67 9.36 25.69 -44.29
N LEU A 68 10.14 26.12 -45.28
CA LEU A 68 9.67 26.91 -46.44
C LEU A 68 8.80 26.09 -47.41
N ALA A 69 9.07 24.79 -47.54
CA ALA A 69 8.32 23.89 -48.42
C ALA A 69 7.03 23.34 -47.79
N GLY A 70 6.87 23.45 -46.48
CA GLY A 70 5.74 22.92 -45.74
C GLY A 70 4.71 23.98 -45.36
N GLU A 71 3.44 23.59 -45.30
CA GLU A 71 2.35 24.42 -44.77
C GLU A 71 1.59 23.61 -43.72
N GLY A 72 1.45 24.15 -42.51
CA GLY A 72 0.78 23.51 -41.39
C GLY A 72 1.74 22.90 -40.36
N VAL A 73 1.25 21.91 -39.59
CA VAL A 73 2.02 21.27 -38.50
C VAL A 73 3.06 20.34 -39.08
N LEU A 74 4.34 20.69 -38.94
CA LEU A 74 5.50 19.90 -39.37
C LEU A 74 5.87 18.83 -38.35
N PHE A 75 5.88 19.20 -37.07
CA PHE A 75 6.24 18.31 -35.97
C PHE A 75 5.16 18.30 -34.89
N ALA A 76 4.93 17.14 -34.29
CA ALA A 76 4.18 17.00 -33.05
C ALA A 76 4.82 15.97 -32.11
N SER A 77 4.85 16.28 -30.81
CA SER A 77 5.27 15.34 -29.76
C SER A 77 4.23 14.26 -29.42
N SER A 78 3.10 14.27 -30.12
CA SER A 78 2.01 13.30 -30.02
C SER A 78 1.36 13.11 -31.38
N ARG A 79 0.90 11.89 -31.67
CA ARG A 79 0.18 11.59 -32.92
C ARG A 79 -1.15 12.34 -33.02
N ASP A 80 -1.72 12.66 -31.87
CA ASP A 80 -2.97 13.39 -31.71
C ASP A 80 -2.69 14.61 -30.80
N PRO A 81 -2.17 15.71 -31.37
CA PRO A 81 -1.83 16.91 -30.62
C PRO A 81 -3.05 17.71 -30.17
N GLU A 82 -4.26 17.36 -30.63
CA GLU A 82 -5.51 18.00 -30.19
C GLU A 82 -6.06 17.36 -28.91
N SER A 83 -5.89 16.04 -28.75
CA SER A 83 -6.37 15.30 -27.56
C SER A 83 -5.41 15.29 -26.38
N VAL A 84 -4.11 15.54 -26.62
CA VAL A 84 -3.05 15.51 -25.61
C VAL A 84 -2.28 16.83 -25.65
N PRO A 85 -1.89 17.41 -24.51
CA PRO A 85 -1.08 18.62 -24.49
C PRO A 85 0.33 18.36 -25.08
N ALA A 86 0.46 18.44 -26.41
CA ALA A 86 1.68 18.17 -27.16
C ALA A 86 2.39 19.45 -27.61
N LEU A 87 3.72 19.40 -27.73
CA LEU A 87 4.49 20.43 -28.41
C LEU A 87 4.29 20.25 -29.91
N THR A 88 3.89 21.31 -30.60
CA THR A 88 3.73 21.32 -32.05
C THR A 88 4.58 22.39 -32.70
N VAL A 89 5.22 22.06 -33.81
CA VAL A 89 5.92 23.02 -34.66
C VAL A 89 5.14 23.13 -35.95
N ALA A 90 4.59 24.31 -36.20
CA ALA A 90 3.95 24.66 -37.45
C ALA A 90 4.85 25.60 -38.25
N ALA A 91 4.84 25.45 -39.57
CA ALA A 91 5.51 26.37 -40.46
C ALA A 91 4.52 26.96 -41.46
N THR A 92 4.76 28.23 -41.76
CA THR A 92 4.22 28.90 -42.94
C THR A 92 5.40 29.42 -43.76
N PRO A 93 5.20 29.82 -45.03
CA PRO A 93 6.26 30.44 -45.82
C PRO A 93 6.88 31.71 -45.21
N ARG A 94 6.30 32.26 -44.12
CA ARG A 94 6.72 33.51 -43.49
C ARG A 94 7.00 33.40 -42.00
N SER A 95 6.81 32.24 -41.38
CA SER A 95 7.04 32.08 -39.95
C SER A 95 7.15 30.62 -39.56
N ILE A 96 7.90 30.39 -38.48
CA ILE A 96 7.85 29.14 -37.74
C ILE A 96 7.20 29.45 -36.39
N THR A 97 6.16 28.69 -36.07
CA THR A 97 5.42 28.82 -34.83
C THR A 97 5.58 27.54 -34.03
N VAL A 98 6.15 27.65 -32.83
CA VAL A 98 6.20 26.54 -31.87
C VAL A 98 5.16 26.78 -30.80
N GLU A 99 4.15 25.93 -30.77
CA GLU A 99 3.05 26.02 -29.82
C GLU A 99 3.22 25.03 -28.67
N LEU A 100 2.98 25.54 -27.47
CA LEU A 100 2.74 24.76 -26.27
C LEU A 100 1.27 24.93 -25.84
N PRO A 101 0.63 23.85 -25.38
CA PRO A 101 -0.66 23.90 -24.74
C PRO A 101 -0.47 24.54 -23.36
N GLU A 102 -1.22 25.60 -23.06
CA GLU A 102 -1.19 26.19 -21.73
C GLU A 102 -2.12 25.38 -20.82
N THR A 103 -1.65 25.06 -19.61
CA THR A 103 -2.44 24.36 -18.61
C THR A 103 -3.47 25.32 -18.00
N GLY A 104 -4.68 25.39 -18.56
CA GLY A 104 -5.78 26.21 -18.04
C GLY A 104 -6.74 26.72 -19.12
N GLU A 105 -7.67 27.62 -18.74
CA GLU A 105 -8.57 28.32 -19.69
C GLU A 105 -7.90 29.49 -20.44
N ALA A 106 -6.64 29.79 -20.12
CA ALA A 106 -5.81 30.74 -20.87
C ALA A 106 -5.16 30.01 -22.05
N GLY A 107 -5.17 30.61 -23.23
CA GLY A 107 -4.92 29.93 -24.52
C GLY A 107 -3.49 29.41 -24.76
N ARG A 108 -3.23 28.86 -25.95
CA ARG A 108 -1.91 28.31 -26.34
C ARG A 108 -0.80 29.36 -26.22
N ARG A 109 0.35 28.99 -25.65
CA ARG A 109 1.58 29.80 -25.72
C ARG A 109 2.30 29.47 -27.02
N ALA A 110 2.62 30.48 -27.82
CA ALA A 110 3.31 30.31 -29.08
C ALA A 110 4.62 31.11 -29.10
N LEU A 111 5.66 30.51 -29.68
CA LEU A 111 6.89 31.20 -30.07
C LEU A 111 6.89 31.34 -31.59
N ASP A 112 6.83 32.58 -32.06
CA ASP A 112 6.93 32.89 -33.48
C ASP A 112 8.34 33.36 -33.82
N LEU A 113 8.97 32.70 -34.79
CA LEU A 113 10.13 33.21 -35.50
C LEU A 113 9.64 33.87 -36.80
N PRO A 114 9.92 35.16 -37.03
CA PRO A 114 9.56 35.85 -38.26
C PRO A 114 10.37 35.33 -39.47
N ALA A 115 9.87 35.68 -40.65
CA ALA A 115 10.27 35.23 -41.99
C ALA A 115 11.67 34.63 -42.14
N LEU A 116 11.69 33.38 -42.60
CA LEU A 116 12.87 32.71 -43.11
C LEU A 116 13.21 33.35 -44.47
N ASP A 117 14.15 34.28 -44.53
CA ASP A 117 14.65 34.76 -45.83
C ASP A 117 15.37 33.59 -46.53
N ASP A 118 15.01 33.32 -47.80
CA ASP A 118 15.41 32.17 -48.64
C ASP A 118 16.95 31.94 -48.79
N GLY A 119 17.80 32.76 -48.16
CA GLY A 119 19.25 32.66 -48.25
C GLY A 119 20.06 32.78 -46.95
N SER A 120 19.45 33.03 -45.78
CA SER A 120 20.19 33.20 -44.51
C SER A 120 19.93 32.13 -43.44
N CYS A 121 18.91 31.29 -43.63
CA CYS A 121 18.54 30.24 -42.70
C CYS A 121 18.96 28.87 -43.26
N GLU A 122 19.93 28.22 -42.63
CA GLU A 122 20.32 26.85 -42.98
C GLU A 122 19.54 25.85 -42.14
N THR A 123 19.49 26.07 -40.82
CA THR A 123 18.87 25.15 -39.85
C THR A 123 17.97 25.86 -38.85
N VAL A 124 16.91 25.18 -38.47
CA VAL A 124 16.02 25.58 -37.37
C VAL A 124 16.26 24.60 -36.23
N ARG A 125 16.47 25.13 -35.03
CA ARG A 125 16.64 24.35 -33.81
C ARG A 125 15.59 24.74 -32.78
N VAL A 126 14.75 23.79 -32.42
CA VAL A 126 13.84 23.87 -31.27
C VAL A 126 14.54 23.19 -30.10
N HIS A 127 14.69 23.89 -28.99
CA HIS A 127 15.39 23.39 -27.81
C HIS A 127 14.56 23.67 -26.56
N TYR A 128 14.27 22.62 -25.79
CA TYR A 128 13.57 22.68 -24.52
C TYR A 128 14.45 22.11 -23.41
N GLU A 129 14.56 22.86 -22.32
CA GLU A 129 15.30 22.49 -21.12
C GLU A 129 14.42 22.71 -19.89
N ARG A 130 14.03 21.61 -19.24
CA ARG A 130 13.05 21.63 -18.15
C ARG A 130 13.56 22.31 -16.88
N ASP A 131 14.84 22.12 -16.53
CA ASP A 131 15.41 22.61 -15.26
C ASP A 131 15.39 24.13 -15.13
N ILE A 132 15.47 24.83 -16.26
CA ILE A 132 15.37 26.29 -16.34
C ILE A 132 14.01 26.75 -16.89
N GLY A 133 13.07 25.81 -17.12
CA GLY A 133 11.75 26.08 -17.68
C GLY A 133 11.82 26.85 -19.00
N ARG A 134 12.75 26.50 -19.90
CA ARG A 134 13.03 27.25 -21.12
C ARG A 134 12.69 26.45 -22.37
N LEU A 135 11.93 27.06 -23.27
CA LEU A 135 11.81 26.64 -24.67
C LEU A 135 12.40 27.74 -25.54
N SER A 136 13.26 27.39 -26.47
CA SER A 136 13.78 28.32 -27.47
C SER A 136 13.67 27.74 -28.87
N VAL A 137 13.45 28.62 -29.83
CA VAL A 137 13.54 28.31 -31.25
C VAL A 137 14.57 29.26 -31.83
N GLU A 138 15.59 28.73 -32.47
CA GLU A 138 16.70 29.50 -33.01
C GLU A 138 17.02 29.09 -34.45
N THR A 139 17.40 30.09 -35.24
CA THR A 139 18.06 29.96 -36.54
C THR A 139 19.46 30.56 -36.42
N GLU A 140 20.22 30.61 -37.51
CA GLU A 140 21.54 31.26 -37.50
C GLU A 140 21.47 32.77 -37.23
N SER A 141 20.35 33.42 -37.57
CA SER A 141 20.17 34.88 -37.44
C SER A 141 19.28 35.30 -36.28
N ASP A 142 18.32 34.47 -35.89
CA ASP A 142 17.23 34.86 -35.00
C ASP A 142 16.98 33.84 -33.89
N ARG A 143 16.43 34.33 -32.77
CA ARG A 143 16.11 33.49 -31.61
C ARG A 143 14.88 33.99 -30.89
N ALA A 144 13.90 33.10 -30.71
CA ALA A 144 12.74 33.30 -29.87
C ALA A 144 12.85 32.42 -28.62
N VAL A 145 12.50 32.95 -27.43
CA VAL A 145 12.64 32.23 -26.15
C VAL A 145 11.39 32.44 -25.30
N LEU A 146 10.88 31.34 -24.76
CA LEU A 146 9.87 31.28 -23.71
C LEU A 146 10.54 30.76 -22.44
N ASN A 147 10.38 31.48 -21.33
CA ASN A 147 10.87 31.08 -20.01
C ASN A 147 9.69 30.82 -19.07
N ASP A 148 9.99 30.38 -17.85
CA ASP A 148 9.01 30.12 -16.78
C ASP A 148 7.94 29.09 -17.20
N LEU A 149 8.38 28.04 -17.90
CA LEU A 149 7.57 26.89 -18.22
C LEU A 149 7.45 25.94 -17.03
N ASP A 150 6.27 25.38 -16.84
CA ASP A 150 6.00 24.36 -15.83
C ASP A 150 6.73 23.04 -16.16
N ASP A 151 6.96 22.21 -15.13
CA ASP A 151 7.58 20.86 -15.27
C ASP A 151 6.80 19.95 -16.25
N ASP A 152 5.51 20.21 -16.44
CA ASP A 152 4.57 19.47 -17.28
C ASP A 152 4.16 20.25 -18.55
N ALA A 153 5.06 21.08 -19.09
CA ALA A 153 4.79 21.99 -20.22
C ALA A 153 4.18 21.30 -21.46
N PHE A 154 4.55 20.05 -21.73
CA PHE A 154 3.95 19.23 -22.78
C PHE A 154 4.19 17.73 -22.54
N VAL A 155 3.43 16.89 -23.23
CA VAL A 155 3.53 15.43 -23.18
C VAL A 155 4.16 14.91 -24.46
N LEU A 156 5.18 14.08 -24.30
CA LEU A 156 5.82 13.31 -25.36
C LEU A 156 5.27 11.87 -25.35
N THR A 157 4.49 11.54 -26.38
CA THR A 157 4.02 10.16 -26.67
C THR A 157 4.63 9.60 -27.95
N GLY A 158 5.26 10.46 -28.76
CA GLY A 158 6.00 10.08 -29.95
C GLY A 158 6.68 11.27 -30.61
N LEU A 159 7.37 10.98 -31.70
CA LEU A 159 8.02 11.94 -32.57
C LEU A 159 7.36 11.81 -33.94
N HIS A 160 6.59 12.81 -34.33
CA HIS A 160 5.78 12.77 -35.55
C HIS A 160 6.14 13.93 -36.46
N TRP A 161 6.54 13.62 -37.69
CA TRP A 161 6.96 14.55 -38.72
C TRP A 161 6.14 14.36 -39.99
N SER A 162 5.61 15.45 -40.53
CA SER A 162 4.77 15.44 -41.74
C SER A 162 5.50 15.92 -43.00
N GLY A 163 6.67 16.55 -42.84
CA GLY A 163 7.48 17.06 -43.95
C GLY A 163 8.40 16.02 -44.60
N PRO A 164 9.17 16.42 -45.63
CA PRO A 164 10.30 15.65 -46.14
C PRO A 164 11.23 15.15 -45.02
N PRO A 165 11.60 13.86 -44.98
CA PRO A 165 12.34 13.28 -43.85
C PRO A 165 13.86 13.59 -43.85
N ALA A 166 14.39 14.19 -44.92
CA ALA A 166 15.83 14.41 -45.07
C ALA A 166 16.34 15.47 -44.08
N GLN A 167 17.43 15.16 -43.36
CA GLN A 167 18.13 16.06 -42.43
C GLN A 167 17.30 16.54 -41.23
N VAL A 168 16.24 15.80 -40.87
CA VAL A 168 15.47 16.04 -39.65
C VAL A 168 15.95 15.09 -38.56
N SER A 169 16.26 15.65 -37.40
CA SER A 169 16.68 14.89 -36.23
C SER A 169 16.10 15.47 -34.95
N ALA A 170 15.79 14.60 -33.99
CA ALA A 170 15.48 15.02 -32.63
C ALA A 170 16.30 14.21 -31.63
N THR A 171 16.61 14.84 -30.51
CA THR A 171 17.24 14.21 -29.35
C THR A 171 16.33 14.42 -28.16
N VAL A 172 15.86 13.30 -27.59
CA VAL A 172 15.06 13.31 -26.37
C VAL A 172 15.92 12.78 -25.23
N VAL A 173 16.11 13.56 -24.19
CA VAL A 173 16.87 13.17 -23.01
C VAL A 173 15.90 12.99 -21.85
N THR A 174 15.85 11.78 -21.29
CA THR A 174 15.02 11.50 -20.12
C THR A 174 15.58 12.16 -18.88
N GLU A 175 14.74 12.26 -17.86
CA GLU A 175 15.24 12.66 -16.56
C GLU A 175 16.28 11.63 -16.03
N PRO A 176 17.46 12.06 -15.54
CA PRO A 176 18.51 11.17 -15.00
C PRO A 176 18.07 10.23 -13.85
N ARG A 177 16.84 10.41 -13.34
CA ARG A 177 16.42 9.99 -12.00
C ARG A 177 15.57 8.72 -12.00
N ALA A 178 15.20 8.22 -13.18
CA ALA A 178 14.44 6.97 -13.32
C ALA A 178 15.24 5.74 -12.87
N GLU A 179 16.57 5.83 -12.85
CA GLU A 179 17.45 4.73 -12.50
C GLU A 179 18.59 5.21 -11.55
N VAL A 180 18.39 5.04 -10.24
CA VAL A 180 19.37 5.40 -9.21
C VAL A 180 20.17 4.18 -8.79
N ARG A 181 21.49 4.22 -8.98
CA ARG A 181 22.42 3.14 -8.61
C ARG A 181 23.34 3.57 -7.48
N ASN A 182 23.60 2.63 -6.58
CA ASN A 182 24.67 2.79 -5.60
C ASN A 182 26.02 2.81 -6.33
N THR A 183 26.78 3.91 -6.15
CA THR A 183 28.15 4.05 -6.69
C THR A 183 29.11 3.04 -6.07
N THR A 184 30.27 2.82 -6.69
CA THR A 184 31.35 2.00 -6.11
C THR A 184 31.74 2.48 -4.71
N ALA A 185 31.80 3.81 -4.49
CA ALA A 185 32.10 4.39 -3.18
C ALA A 185 31.03 4.06 -2.13
N GLN A 186 29.74 4.14 -2.50
CA GLN A 186 28.62 3.75 -1.64
C GLN A 186 28.67 2.25 -1.29
N ARG A 187 28.95 1.39 -2.27
CA ARG A 187 29.10 -0.07 -2.05
C ARG A 187 30.26 -0.39 -1.11
N LEU A 188 31.41 0.28 -1.28
CA LEU A 188 32.56 0.13 -0.37
C LEU A 188 32.22 0.64 1.03
N THR A 189 31.50 1.76 1.15
CA THR A 189 31.06 2.31 2.44
C THR A 189 30.15 1.31 3.16
N LEU A 190 29.17 0.73 2.46
CA LEU A 190 28.32 -0.33 3.01
C LEU A 190 29.12 -1.55 3.46
N LEU A 191 30.06 -2.01 2.65
CA LEU A 191 30.95 -3.13 3.01
C LEU A 191 31.70 -2.84 4.32
N VAL A 192 32.28 -1.65 4.45
CA VAL A 192 32.98 -1.25 5.68
C VAL A 192 32.02 -1.19 6.87
N ILE A 193 30.82 -0.64 6.72
CA ILE A 193 29.81 -0.63 7.79
C ILE A 193 29.47 -2.06 8.22
N PHE A 194 29.26 -2.99 7.28
CA PHE A 194 28.98 -4.39 7.60
C PHE A 194 30.16 -5.08 8.30
N LEU A 195 31.40 -4.80 7.89
CA LEU A 195 32.59 -5.31 8.57
C LEU A 195 32.68 -4.78 10.00
N LEU A 196 32.47 -3.48 10.21
CA LEU A 196 32.44 -2.87 11.55
C LEU A 196 31.32 -3.45 12.41
N ALA A 197 30.15 -3.73 11.82
CA ALA A 197 29.04 -4.38 12.51
C ALA A 197 29.42 -5.80 12.94
N GLY A 198 30.03 -6.57 12.03
CA GLY A 198 30.55 -7.92 12.31
C GLY A 198 31.57 -7.92 13.44
N VAL A 199 32.51 -6.97 13.46
CA VAL A 199 33.49 -6.80 14.54
C VAL A 199 32.78 -6.45 15.86
N SER A 200 31.86 -5.48 15.85
CA SER A 200 31.09 -5.06 17.02
C SER A 200 30.26 -6.20 17.63
N ILE A 201 29.59 -6.99 16.79
CA ILE A 201 28.82 -8.17 17.19
C ILE A 201 29.75 -9.23 17.79
N THR A 202 30.83 -9.58 17.09
CA THR A 202 31.80 -10.59 17.54
C THR A 202 32.39 -10.20 18.89
N TRP A 203 32.80 -8.95 19.03
CA TRP A 203 33.32 -8.40 20.28
C TRP A 203 32.30 -8.50 21.43
N SER A 204 31.04 -8.17 21.15
CA SER A 204 29.93 -8.26 22.12
C SER A 204 29.63 -9.71 22.54
N VAL A 205 29.75 -10.66 21.61
CA VAL A 205 29.57 -12.10 21.89
C VAL A 205 30.69 -12.64 22.77
N LEU A 206 31.94 -12.25 22.50
CA LEU A 206 33.10 -12.63 23.31
C LEU A 206 32.98 -12.10 24.76
N GLU A 207 32.47 -10.88 24.94
CA GLU A 207 32.22 -10.30 26.27
C GLU A 207 31.13 -11.04 27.07
N ARG A 208 30.09 -11.55 26.38
CA ARG A 208 29.06 -12.38 27.01
C ARG A 208 29.58 -13.74 27.45
N ARG A 209 30.53 -14.33 26.72
CA ARG A 209 31.13 -15.62 27.10
C ARG A 209 31.97 -15.50 28.37
N SER A 210 32.62 -14.35 28.62
CA SER A 210 33.42 -14.13 29.83
C SER A 210 32.60 -13.75 31.08
N THR A 211 31.34 -13.32 30.91
CA THR A 211 30.47 -12.84 32.01
C THR A 211 29.32 -13.80 32.30
N ARG A 212 29.49 -15.08 31.96
CA ARG A 212 28.45 -16.12 32.00
C ARG A 212 28.06 -16.48 33.44
N SER A 213 27.32 -15.61 34.12
CA SER A 213 26.46 -16.04 35.22
C SER A 213 25.25 -16.77 34.62
N ASN A 214 24.77 -17.80 35.33
CA ASN A 214 23.63 -18.67 35.02
C ASN A 214 22.33 -17.88 34.78
N ARG A 215 22.23 -17.14 33.69
CA ARG A 215 20.97 -16.55 33.24
C ARG A 215 20.27 -17.55 32.36
N GLU A 216 19.12 -17.99 32.85
CA GLU A 216 18.09 -18.74 32.15
C GLU A 216 17.98 -18.21 30.72
N ARG A 217 18.47 -18.99 29.75
CA ARG A 217 18.07 -18.79 28.37
C ARG A 217 16.54 -18.87 28.38
N PRO A 218 15.80 -17.94 27.74
CA PRO A 218 14.40 -18.20 27.49
C PRO A 218 14.36 -19.52 26.73
N ALA A 219 13.89 -20.58 27.40
CA ALA A 219 13.79 -21.89 26.78
C ALA A 219 13.00 -21.69 25.50
N CYS A 220 13.53 -22.13 24.36
CA CYS A 220 12.75 -22.26 23.14
C CYS A 220 11.61 -23.23 23.46
N ARG A 221 10.50 -22.68 23.98
CA ARG A 221 9.34 -23.48 24.31
C ARG A 221 8.78 -24.01 22.99
N PRO A 222 8.45 -25.30 22.91
CA PRO A 222 7.82 -25.85 21.72
C PRO A 222 6.53 -25.07 21.43
N LEU A 223 6.13 -25.08 20.15
CA LEU A 223 4.82 -24.56 19.74
C LEU A 223 3.74 -25.37 20.44
N ASP A 224 2.75 -24.70 21.00
CA ASP A 224 1.56 -25.36 21.57
C ASP A 224 0.31 -25.14 20.72
N ARG A 225 -0.82 -25.67 21.19
CA ARG A 225 -2.10 -25.64 20.47
C ARG A 225 -2.53 -24.24 20.03
N TRP A 226 -2.20 -23.19 20.78
CA TRP A 226 -2.61 -21.83 20.42
C TRP A 226 -1.69 -21.23 19.34
N ASP A 227 -0.41 -21.59 19.36
CA ASP A 227 0.52 -21.24 18.29
C ASP A 227 0.09 -21.95 16.99
N TRP A 228 -0.22 -23.24 17.05
CA TRP A 228 -0.75 -23.98 15.90
C TRP A 228 -2.10 -23.46 15.42
N ALA A 229 -3.01 -23.10 16.33
CA ALA A 229 -4.28 -22.48 15.96
C ALA A 229 -4.07 -21.16 15.23
N MET A 230 -3.16 -20.29 15.70
CA MET A 230 -2.86 -19.03 15.03
C MET A 230 -2.22 -19.24 13.65
N LEU A 231 -1.28 -20.18 13.54
CA LEU A 231 -0.69 -20.54 12.25
C LEU A 231 -1.78 -21.01 11.28
N GLY A 232 -2.64 -21.95 11.71
CA GLY A 232 -3.76 -22.45 10.93
C GLY A 232 -4.72 -21.34 10.50
N THR A 233 -5.14 -20.47 11.42
CA THR A 233 -6.00 -19.32 11.11
C THR A 233 -5.35 -18.41 10.08
N THR A 234 -4.07 -18.06 10.27
CA THR A 234 -3.36 -17.19 9.32
C THR A 234 -3.26 -17.84 7.95
N THR A 235 -2.87 -19.11 7.87
CA THR A 235 -2.78 -19.85 6.61
C THR A 235 -4.14 -19.92 5.90
N VAL A 236 -5.21 -20.28 6.61
CA VAL A 236 -6.57 -20.34 6.03
C VAL A 236 -6.98 -18.98 5.49
N VAL A 237 -6.77 -17.91 6.25
CA VAL A 237 -7.11 -16.54 5.81
C VAL A 237 -6.33 -16.15 4.55
N MET A 238 -5.03 -16.45 4.48
CA MET A 238 -4.21 -16.08 3.32
C MET A 238 -4.60 -16.83 2.04
N LEU A 239 -5.12 -18.05 2.18
CA LEU A 239 -5.61 -18.88 1.07
C LEU A 239 -7.03 -18.53 0.63
N VAL A 240 -7.88 -18.09 1.56
CA VAL A 240 -9.32 -18.00 1.33
C VAL A 240 -9.80 -16.57 1.13
N ASP A 241 -9.24 -15.61 1.87
CA ASP A 241 -9.75 -14.24 1.90
C ASP A 241 -9.35 -13.46 0.65
N PHE A 242 -10.26 -12.63 0.15
CA PHE A 242 -10.07 -11.85 -1.07
C PHE A 242 -8.90 -10.87 -0.98
N PHE A 243 -8.42 -10.42 -2.13
CA PHE A 243 -7.46 -9.31 -2.22
C PHE A 243 -8.05 -8.02 -1.66
N ARG A 244 -7.18 -7.14 -1.19
CA ARG A 244 -7.54 -5.83 -0.65
C ARG A 244 -7.27 -4.72 -1.65
N ILE A 245 -7.88 -3.58 -1.37
CA ILE A 245 -7.64 -2.34 -2.10
C ILE A 245 -6.15 -2.01 -2.00
N ASP A 246 -5.56 -1.73 -3.17
CA ASP A 246 -4.13 -1.54 -3.46
C ASP A 246 -3.31 -2.81 -3.75
N ASP A 247 -3.82 -4.04 -3.57
CA ASP A 247 -3.02 -5.26 -3.85
C ASP A 247 -2.54 -5.29 -5.31
N GLY A 248 -3.41 -4.97 -6.29
CA GLY A 248 -3.04 -4.89 -7.71
C GLY A 248 -1.99 -3.81 -8.00
N GLY A 249 -2.17 -2.62 -7.44
CA GLY A 249 -1.21 -1.52 -7.61
C GLY A 249 0.14 -1.78 -6.92
N ILE A 250 0.16 -2.55 -5.82
CA ILE A 250 1.40 -3.00 -5.18
C ILE A 250 2.07 -4.09 -6.01
N LEU A 251 1.31 -5.06 -6.53
CA LEU A 251 1.85 -6.12 -7.38
C LEU A 251 2.46 -5.56 -8.66
N ALA A 252 1.79 -4.62 -9.33
CA ALA A 252 2.32 -3.95 -10.52
C ALA A 252 3.68 -3.29 -10.25
N ARG A 253 3.81 -2.63 -9.09
CA ARG A 253 5.08 -2.01 -8.66
C ARG A 253 6.14 -3.04 -8.28
N ALA A 254 5.77 -4.12 -7.60
CA ALA A 254 6.68 -5.21 -7.28
C ALA A 254 7.24 -5.88 -8.54
N ARG A 255 6.40 -6.06 -9.58
CA ARG A 255 6.84 -6.54 -10.91
C ARG A 255 7.79 -5.57 -11.59
N PHE A 256 7.47 -4.29 -11.55
CA PHE A 256 8.34 -3.27 -12.11
C PHE A 256 9.67 -3.19 -11.36
N GLN A 257 9.68 -3.37 -10.04
CA GLN A 257 10.90 -3.46 -9.23
C GLN A 257 11.69 -4.75 -9.51
N ALA A 258 11.05 -5.83 -9.98
CA ALA A 258 11.75 -7.06 -10.34
C ALA A 258 12.54 -6.92 -11.65
N THR A 259 12.07 -6.11 -12.61
CA THR A 259 12.74 -5.84 -13.90
C THR A 259 13.55 -4.56 -13.95
N SER A 260 13.13 -3.55 -13.20
CA SER A 260 13.85 -2.29 -13.07
C SER A 260 14.53 -2.22 -11.72
N ILE A 261 15.65 -1.53 -11.63
CA ILE A 261 16.29 -1.29 -10.33
C ILE A 261 15.65 -0.13 -9.56
N PHE A 262 14.44 0.29 -9.94
CA PHE A 262 13.77 1.46 -9.40
C PHE A 262 12.34 1.17 -8.92
N THR A 263 11.90 1.88 -7.89
CA THR A 263 10.55 1.80 -7.33
C THR A 263 9.71 2.99 -7.81
N SER A 264 8.92 2.82 -8.88
CA SER A 264 8.03 3.89 -9.39
C SER A 264 6.61 3.77 -8.85
N ASN A 265 5.91 4.90 -8.69
CA ASN A 265 4.48 4.91 -8.38
C ASN A 265 3.62 4.91 -9.66
N LEU A 266 3.56 3.77 -10.33
CA LEU A 266 2.94 3.59 -11.66
C LEU A 266 1.49 4.08 -11.79
N SER A 267 0.68 4.08 -10.72
CA SER A 267 -0.78 4.22 -10.82
C SER A 267 -1.33 5.63 -10.59
N THR A 268 -0.62 6.50 -9.89
CA THR A 268 -1.13 7.84 -9.54
C THR A 268 -0.16 8.97 -9.83
N MET A 269 1.11 8.66 -10.11
CA MET A 269 2.14 9.63 -10.43
C MET A 269 3.01 9.03 -11.52
N PHE A 270 2.59 9.23 -12.78
CA PHE A 270 3.41 8.94 -13.97
C PHE A 270 4.82 9.55 -13.85
N GLU A 271 5.01 10.56 -13.00
CA GLU A 271 6.28 11.18 -12.61
C GLU A 271 7.40 10.25 -12.10
N GLY A 272 7.20 8.95 -11.95
CA GLY A 272 8.33 8.02 -11.72
C GLY A 272 9.15 8.33 -10.48
N ARG A 273 8.52 8.77 -9.37
CA ARG A 273 9.26 9.24 -8.17
C ARG A 273 9.21 8.19 -7.06
N ALA A 274 10.37 7.63 -6.70
CA ALA A 274 10.51 6.69 -5.60
C ALA A 274 10.35 7.44 -4.29
N LEU A 275 9.25 7.21 -3.58
CA LEU A 275 9.19 7.58 -2.18
C LEU A 275 10.21 6.70 -1.44
N PRO A 276 11.18 7.27 -0.70
CA PRO A 276 12.09 6.47 0.14
C PRO A 276 11.32 5.67 1.19
N GLN A 277 10.09 6.11 1.49
CA GLN A 277 9.09 5.34 2.20
C GLN A 277 8.50 4.30 1.24
N ARG A 278 8.94 3.04 1.36
CA ARG A 278 8.44 1.77 0.74
C ARG A 278 9.53 0.92 0.11
N ALA A 279 10.68 1.52 -0.21
CA ALA A 279 11.77 0.84 -0.93
C ALA A 279 12.08 -0.54 -0.34
N VAL A 280 12.32 -0.63 0.97
CA VAL A 280 12.67 -1.91 1.64
C VAL A 280 11.62 -3.00 1.43
N TYR A 281 10.34 -2.65 1.55
CA TYR A 281 9.25 -3.61 1.43
C TYR A 281 8.94 -3.96 -0.02
N GLU A 282 9.08 -3.00 -0.93
CA GLU A 282 8.94 -3.25 -2.37
C GLU A 282 10.09 -4.14 -2.87
N TYR A 283 11.33 -3.95 -2.41
CA TYR A 283 12.45 -4.87 -2.68
C TYR A 283 12.15 -6.30 -2.21
N LEU A 284 11.54 -6.47 -1.04
CA LEU A 284 11.12 -7.77 -0.53
C LEU A 284 10.04 -8.40 -1.43
N LEU A 285 9.07 -7.60 -1.87
CA LEU A 285 7.99 -8.07 -2.73
C LEU A 285 8.45 -8.39 -4.15
N GLY A 286 9.24 -7.54 -4.82
CA GLY A 286 9.70 -7.86 -6.17
C GLY A 286 10.71 -9.01 -6.19
N SER A 287 11.48 -9.21 -5.11
CA SER A 287 12.23 -10.46 -4.93
C SER A 287 11.31 -11.68 -4.85
N SER A 288 10.14 -11.54 -4.22
CA SER A 288 9.14 -12.62 -4.13
C SER A 288 8.46 -12.88 -5.47
N VAL A 289 8.13 -11.82 -6.23
CA VAL A 289 7.60 -11.88 -7.60
C VAL A 289 8.56 -12.61 -8.52
N GLY A 290 9.87 -12.35 -8.41
CA GLY A 290 10.90 -13.04 -9.19
C GLY A 290 10.94 -14.56 -8.94
N TRP A 291 10.41 -15.03 -7.81
CA TRP A 291 10.29 -16.46 -7.50
C TRP A 291 8.93 -17.05 -7.91
N SER A 292 7.83 -16.35 -7.60
CA SER A 292 6.47 -16.75 -7.93
C SER A 292 5.52 -15.56 -7.94
N GLU A 293 4.64 -15.54 -8.93
CA GLU A 293 3.58 -14.54 -9.04
C GLU A 293 2.27 -14.98 -8.39
N THR A 294 2.26 -16.15 -7.73
CA THR A 294 1.06 -16.65 -7.06
C THR A 294 0.71 -15.75 -5.87
N ILE A 295 -0.57 -15.40 -5.74
CA ILE A 295 -1.04 -14.55 -4.64
C ILE A 295 -0.67 -15.12 -3.26
N VAL A 296 -0.62 -16.45 -3.12
CA VAL A 296 -0.25 -17.12 -1.87
C VAL A 296 1.21 -16.89 -1.52
N VAL A 297 2.12 -17.02 -2.50
CA VAL A 297 3.55 -16.74 -2.28
C VAL A 297 3.76 -15.26 -1.97
N LEU A 298 3.10 -14.38 -2.72
CA LEU A 298 3.20 -12.94 -2.51
C LEU A 298 2.67 -12.48 -1.15
N ARG A 299 1.76 -13.26 -0.53
CA ARG A 299 1.26 -13.03 0.84
C ARG A 299 2.11 -13.68 1.94
N LEU A 300 3.14 -14.44 1.62
CA LEU A 300 4.02 -15.04 2.64
C LEU A 300 4.63 -14.01 3.60
N PRO A 301 5.08 -12.81 3.18
CA PRO A 301 5.53 -11.78 4.10
C PRO A 301 4.45 -11.40 5.13
N SER A 302 3.20 -11.25 4.70
CA SER A 302 2.05 -10.95 5.57
C SER A 302 1.74 -12.11 6.52
N LEU A 303 1.82 -13.37 6.04
CA LEU A 303 1.67 -14.57 6.87
C LEU A 303 2.74 -14.64 7.96
N VAL A 304 4.00 -14.45 7.59
CA VAL A 304 5.14 -14.46 8.53
C VAL A 304 5.00 -13.32 9.54
N ALA A 305 4.57 -12.14 9.09
CA ALA A 305 4.37 -11.00 9.97
C ALA A 305 3.23 -11.21 10.98
N ALA A 306 2.10 -11.75 10.52
CA ALA A 306 0.97 -12.13 11.36
C ALA A 306 1.40 -13.13 12.45
N PHE A 307 1.93 -14.28 12.03
CA PHE A 307 2.32 -15.34 12.96
C PHE A 307 3.50 -14.92 13.85
N GLY A 308 4.50 -14.25 13.29
CA GLY A 308 5.64 -13.73 14.04
C GLY A 308 5.22 -12.73 15.12
N SER A 309 4.28 -11.83 14.82
CA SER A 309 3.75 -10.88 15.80
C SER A 309 2.98 -11.59 16.93
N TRP A 310 2.23 -12.66 16.63
CA TRP A 310 1.62 -13.51 17.65
C TRP A 310 2.67 -14.14 18.57
N LEU A 311 3.70 -14.76 18.00
CA LEU A 311 4.75 -15.43 18.77
C LEU A 311 5.51 -14.45 19.68
N LEU A 312 5.87 -13.28 19.15
CA LEU A 312 6.55 -12.24 19.93
C LEU A 312 5.67 -11.73 21.07
N PHE A 313 4.39 -11.45 20.77
CA PHE A 313 3.44 -11.04 21.79
C PHE A 313 3.30 -12.08 22.89
N ARG A 314 3.05 -13.34 22.51
CA ARG A 314 2.81 -14.42 23.46
C ARG A 314 4.01 -14.75 24.33
N ARG A 315 5.22 -14.71 23.79
CA ARG A 315 6.44 -15.16 24.49
C ARG A 315 7.14 -14.07 25.26
N TYR A 316 7.06 -12.82 24.83
CA TYR A 316 7.82 -11.72 25.44
C TYR A 316 6.93 -10.68 26.11
N ILE A 317 5.76 -10.38 25.53
CA ILE A 317 4.92 -9.27 25.98
C ILE A 317 3.90 -9.75 27.01
N LEU A 318 3.15 -10.81 26.68
CA LEU A 318 2.08 -11.33 27.54
C LEU A 318 2.55 -11.70 28.96
N PRO A 319 3.73 -12.33 29.16
CA PRO A 319 4.26 -12.61 30.50
C PRO A 319 4.55 -11.38 31.36
N LYS A 320 4.66 -10.20 30.75
CA LYS A 320 4.86 -8.93 31.47
C LYS A 320 3.55 -8.21 31.82
N LEU A 321 2.44 -8.64 31.21
CA LEU A 321 1.12 -8.01 31.35
C LEU A 321 0.19 -8.77 32.29
N ALA A 322 0.26 -10.10 32.29
CA ALA A 322 -0.63 -10.95 33.06
C ALA A 322 0.14 -11.67 34.19
N SER A 323 -0.48 -11.76 35.38
CA SER A 323 0.09 -12.53 36.50
C SER A 323 0.11 -14.03 36.25
N ASP A 324 -0.80 -14.53 35.42
CA ASP A 324 -0.80 -15.89 34.88
C ASP A 324 -0.95 -15.81 33.36
N PRO A 325 0.17 -15.70 32.62
CA PRO A 325 0.16 -15.57 31.17
C PRO A 325 -0.20 -16.88 30.46
N SER A 326 -0.17 -18.01 31.17
CA SER A 326 -0.60 -19.33 30.69
C SER A 326 -2.11 -19.55 30.84
N SER A 327 -2.82 -18.67 31.53
CA SER A 327 -4.27 -18.74 31.72
C SER A 327 -4.96 -18.94 30.35
N PRO A 328 -5.71 -20.04 30.16
CA PRO A 328 -6.42 -20.29 28.90
C PRO A 328 -7.33 -19.14 28.50
N ALA A 329 -7.95 -18.46 29.47
CA ALA A 329 -8.80 -17.29 29.25
C ALA A 329 -8.03 -16.15 28.57
N VAL A 330 -6.87 -15.78 29.11
CA VAL A 330 -6.05 -14.67 28.59
C VAL A 330 -5.47 -15.01 27.22
N VAL A 331 -4.98 -16.25 27.03
CA VAL A 331 -4.42 -16.68 25.75
C VAL A 331 -5.51 -16.76 24.68
N ALA A 332 -6.67 -17.33 25.00
CA ALA A 332 -7.77 -17.45 24.05
C ALA A 332 -8.34 -16.08 23.66
N SER A 333 -8.50 -15.16 24.61
CA SER A 333 -9.01 -13.81 24.30
C SER A 333 -8.04 -13.05 23.39
N THR A 334 -6.73 -13.10 23.69
CA THR A 334 -5.72 -12.43 22.87
C THR A 334 -5.56 -13.11 21.50
N TRP A 335 -5.74 -14.43 21.42
CA TRP A 335 -5.82 -15.16 20.16
C TRP A 335 -7.01 -14.69 19.33
N GLY A 336 -8.22 -14.57 19.90
CA GLY A 336 -9.41 -14.13 19.18
C GLY A 336 -9.27 -12.71 18.63
N VAL A 337 -8.69 -11.79 19.42
CA VAL A 337 -8.38 -10.42 18.99
C VAL A 337 -7.38 -10.40 17.85
N HIS A 338 -6.32 -11.20 17.94
CA HIS A 338 -5.33 -11.29 16.88
C HIS A 338 -5.94 -11.89 15.60
N ALA A 339 -6.73 -12.96 15.72
CA ALA A 339 -7.38 -13.63 14.61
C ALA A 339 -8.33 -12.69 13.85
N VAL A 340 -9.15 -11.90 14.54
CA VAL A 340 -10.04 -10.94 13.86
C VAL A 340 -9.25 -9.85 13.13
N PHE A 341 -8.08 -9.44 13.63
CA PHE A 341 -7.19 -8.52 12.90
C PHE A 341 -6.59 -9.15 11.66
N VAL A 342 -6.17 -10.41 11.73
CA VAL A 342 -5.64 -11.16 10.58
C VAL A 342 -6.70 -11.22 9.48
N VAL A 343 -7.93 -11.58 9.84
CA VAL A 343 -9.08 -11.63 8.92
C VAL A 343 -9.46 -10.24 8.42
N ALA A 344 -9.40 -9.21 9.26
CA ALA A 344 -9.81 -7.87 8.87
C ALA A 344 -8.82 -7.20 7.92
N TRP A 345 -7.51 -7.44 8.10
CA TRP A 345 -6.48 -6.56 7.55
C TRP A 345 -5.29 -7.26 6.88
N PHE A 346 -4.96 -8.53 7.19
CA PHE A 346 -3.64 -9.07 6.86
C PHE A 346 -3.56 -9.87 5.56
N ALA A 347 -4.69 -10.30 4.98
CA ALA A 347 -4.73 -10.94 3.66
C ALA A 347 -4.50 -9.92 2.53
N THR A 348 -3.32 -9.30 2.49
CA THR A 348 -2.99 -8.18 1.60
C THR A 348 -1.50 -8.19 1.25
N LEU A 349 -1.16 -7.53 0.14
CA LEU A 349 0.21 -7.19 -0.24
C LEU A 349 0.68 -5.87 0.35
N ARG A 350 -0.18 -5.10 1.02
CA ARG A 350 0.22 -3.85 1.68
C ARG A 350 1.20 -4.08 2.85
N PRO A 351 2.05 -3.10 3.20
CA PRO A 351 3.09 -3.30 4.22
C PRO A 351 2.58 -3.33 5.67
N GLU A 352 1.32 -3.00 5.96
CA GLU A 352 0.83 -2.89 7.35
C GLU A 352 1.04 -4.15 8.21
N PRO A 353 0.84 -5.40 7.73
CA PRO A 353 1.15 -6.59 8.52
C PRO A 353 2.62 -6.63 8.94
N PHE A 354 3.54 -6.32 8.02
CA PHE A 354 4.96 -6.24 8.28
C PHE A 354 5.28 -5.15 9.33
N LEU A 355 4.67 -3.98 9.22
CA LEU A 355 4.83 -2.89 10.19
C LEU A 355 4.27 -3.25 11.57
N VAL A 356 3.20 -4.04 11.65
CA VAL A 356 2.69 -4.58 12.91
C VAL A 356 3.71 -5.53 13.54
N LEU A 357 4.35 -6.41 12.77
CA LEU A 357 5.46 -7.24 13.26
C LEU A 357 6.58 -6.37 13.85
N LEU A 358 6.99 -5.31 13.16
CA LEU A 358 8.02 -4.38 13.67
C LEU A 358 7.58 -3.69 14.97
N SER A 359 6.30 -3.29 15.05
CA SER A 359 5.74 -2.63 16.24
C SER A 359 5.69 -3.56 17.45
N VAL A 360 5.25 -4.80 17.24
CA VAL A 360 5.29 -5.84 18.27
C VAL A 360 6.74 -6.22 18.61
N GLY A 361 7.65 -6.17 17.64
CA GLY A 361 9.10 -6.31 17.85
C GLY A 361 9.65 -5.27 18.82
N VAL A 362 9.34 -3.99 18.61
CA VAL A 362 9.73 -2.91 19.54
C VAL A 362 9.17 -3.18 20.93
N MET A 363 7.90 -3.57 21.05
CA MET A 363 7.32 -3.94 22.35
C MET A 363 7.99 -5.14 23.00
N ALA A 364 8.35 -6.18 22.23
CA ALA A 364 9.04 -7.34 22.73
C ALA A 364 10.44 -6.97 23.26
N VAL A 365 11.15 -6.04 22.61
CA VAL A 365 12.42 -5.49 23.09
C VAL A 365 12.23 -4.71 24.39
N ILE A 366 11.19 -3.87 24.49
CA ILE A 366 10.85 -3.14 25.72
C ILE A 366 10.50 -4.11 26.86
N ALA A 367 9.73 -5.15 26.57
CA ALA A 367 9.33 -6.17 27.54
C ALA A 367 10.54 -7.00 28.01
N ALA A 368 11.47 -7.31 27.11
CA ALA A 368 12.71 -8.03 27.40
C ALA A 368 13.85 -7.12 27.89
N TRP A 369 13.56 -5.83 28.15
CA TRP A 369 14.60 -4.86 28.45
C TRP A 369 15.33 -5.24 29.75
N PRO A 370 16.67 -5.39 29.71
CA PRO A 370 17.43 -5.88 30.85
C PRO A 370 17.42 -4.88 32.01
N THR A 371 17.54 -5.39 33.24
CA THR A 371 17.70 -4.53 34.43
C THR A 371 19.01 -3.73 34.40
N GLN A 372 20.06 -4.29 33.79
CA GLN A 372 21.34 -3.62 33.57
C GLN A 372 21.35 -2.90 32.21
N VAL A 373 21.96 -1.72 32.15
CA VAL A 373 22.13 -0.97 30.89
C VAL A 373 22.92 -1.79 29.88
N ARG A 374 22.36 -1.95 28.67
CA ARG A 374 22.98 -2.65 27.54
C ARG A 374 22.71 -1.87 26.25
N ALA A 375 23.61 -1.99 25.28
CA ALA A 375 23.48 -1.32 23.99
C ALA A 375 22.38 -1.92 23.09
N TRP A 376 22.24 -3.26 23.07
CA TRP A 376 21.38 -3.96 22.11
C TRP A 376 19.89 -3.54 22.08
N PRO A 377 19.21 -3.18 23.20
CA PRO A 377 17.82 -2.77 23.13
C PRO A 377 17.65 -1.47 22.35
N TYR A 378 18.59 -0.53 22.46
CA TYR A 378 18.60 0.70 21.68
C TYR A 378 18.80 0.42 20.19
N ILE A 379 19.74 -0.46 19.85
CA ILE A 379 20.00 -0.86 18.45
C ILE A 379 18.72 -1.39 17.83
N LEU A 380 18.05 -2.32 18.51
CA LEU A 380 16.83 -2.95 18.00
C LEU A 380 15.67 -1.97 17.94
N VAL A 381 15.39 -1.18 18.98
CA VAL A 381 14.25 -0.24 18.94
C VAL A 381 14.44 0.79 17.83
N ILE A 382 15.61 1.45 17.78
CA ILE A 382 15.84 2.51 16.79
C ILE A 382 15.90 1.92 15.38
N GLY A 383 16.54 0.76 15.20
CA GLY A 383 16.61 0.08 13.90
C GLY A 383 15.23 -0.36 13.41
N LEU A 384 14.39 -0.95 14.27
CA LEU A 384 13.03 -1.35 13.93
C LEU A 384 12.13 -0.14 13.63
N VAL A 385 12.28 0.96 14.37
CA VAL A 385 11.57 2.22 14.11
C VAL A 385 12.00 2.81 12.76
N GLY A 386 13.29 2.88 12.49
CA GLY A 386 13.81 3.36 11.20
C GLY A 386 13.32 2.52 10.04
N LEU A 387 13.37 1.20 10.18
CA LEU A 387 12.83 0.26 9.20
C LEU A 387 11.32 0.47 8.98
N ALA A 388 10.54 0.65 10.04
CA ALA A 388 9.11 0.90 9.93
C ALA A 388 8.80 2.21 9.20
N VAL A 389 9.46 3.31 9.56
CA VAL A 389 9.27 4.62 8.92
C VAL A 389 9.74 4.63 7.46
N SER A 390 10.84 3.93 7.15
CA SER A 390 11.31 3.74 5.77
C SER A 390 10.41 2.82 4.94
N THR A 391 9.55 2.02 5.57
CA THR A 391 8.65 1.12 4.86
C THR A 391 7.33 1.80 4.51
N HIS A 392 6.77 2.61 5.41
CA HIS A 392 5.51 3.30 5.16
C HIS A 392 5.29 4.44 6.16
N ILE A 393 4.50 5.45 5.80
CA ILE A 393 4.06 6.52 6.70
C ILE A 393 3.37 6.00 7.97
N THR A 394 2.69 4.85 7.91
CA THR A 394 2.06 4.25 9.10
C THR A 394 3.09 3.68 10.08
N GLY A 395 4.37 3.56 9.69
CA GLY A 395 5.49 3.29 10.58
C GLY A 395 5.71 4.36 11.66
N LEU A 396 5.10 5.54 11.53
CA LEU A 396 5.04 6.54 12.60
C LEU A 396 4.33 6.03 13.86
N VAL A 397 3.44 5.03 13.74
CA VAL A 397 2.87 4.32 14.90
C VAL A 397 3.95 3.58 15.69
N THR A 398 4.85 2.90 14.99
CA THR A 398 6.02 2.23 15.60
C THR A 398 6.95 3.25 16.24
N ALA A 399 7.18 4.40 15.60
CA ALA A 399 7.97 5.49 16.16
C ALA A 399 7.36 6.05 17.45
N ALA A 400 6.06 6.36 17.45
CA ALA A 400 5.33 6.83 18.62
C ALA A 400 5.36 5.82 19.78
N LEU A 401 5.31 4.52 19.47
CA LEU A 401 5.49 3.47 20.45
C LEU A 401 6.91 3.48 21.05
N GLY A 402 7.92 3.63 20.21
CA GLY A 402 9.33 3.72 20.60
C GLY A 402 9.62 4.87 21.57
N ILE A 403 8.91 6.00 21.47
CA ILE A 403 9.04 7.16 22.38
C ILE A 403 8.84 6.76 23.86
N GLY A 404 8.08 5.70 24.13
CA GLY A 404 7.84 5.19 25.50
C GLY A 404 9.12 4.85 26.28
N ILE A 405 10.26 4.62 25.60
CA ILE A 405 11.54 4.33 26.27
C ILE A 405 12.33 5.57 26.69
N LEU A 406 12.00 6.76 26.19
CA LEU A 406 12.80 7.98 26.41
C LEU A 406 13.10 8.28 27.88
N PRO A 407 12.13 8.19 28.82
CA PRO A 407 12.43 8.50 30.22
C PRO A 407 13.44 7.53 30.84
N ARG A 408 13.46 6.28 30.38
CA ARG A 408 14.47 5.30 30.77
C ARG A 408 15.81 5.63 30.16
N THR A 409 15.85 5.98 28.87
CA THR A 409 17.07 6.42 28.17
C THR A 409 17.73 7.56 28.91
N VAL A 410 17.00 8.62 29.29
CA VAL A 410 17.54 9.77 30.02
C VAL A 410 18.24 9.34 31.32
N ARG A 411 17.63 8.42 32.08
CA ARG A 411 18.23 7.88 33.31
C ARG A 411 19.47 7.02 33.04
N GLU A 412 19.42 6.18 32.02
CA GLU A 412 20.54 5.28 31.67
C GLU A 412 21.73 6.04 31.08
N VAL A 413 21.49 7.14 30.34
CA VAL A 413 22.56 8.04 29.86
C VAL A 413 23.30 8.66 31.04
N GLY A 414 22.61 9.07 32.10
CA GLY A 414 23.25 9.65 33.29
C GLY A 414 24.14 8.66 34.06
N SER A 415 23.94 7.35 33.89
CA SER A 415 24.72 6.32 34.61
C SER A 415 25.75 5.59 33.74
N GLN A 416 25.44 5.32 32.46
CA GLN A 416 26.29 4.56 31.54
C GLN A 416 26.23 5.14 30.12
N PRO A 417 26.67 6.40 29.92
CA PRO A 417 26.47 7.14 28.67
C PRO A 417 27.08 6.42 27.46
N ALA A 418 28.30 5.87 27.58
CA ALA A 418 28.99 5.20 26.48
C ALA A 418 28.19 4.02 25.89
N ARG A 419 27.49 3.22 26.72
CA ARG A 419 26.69 2.07 26.26
C ARG A 419 25.41 2.51 25.58
N VAL A 420 24.77 3.54 26.11
CA VAL A 420 23.57 4.10 25.49
C VAL A 420 23.94 4.73 24.15
N LEU A 421 24.95 5.58 24.11
CA LEU A 421 25.43 6.22 22.88
C LEU A 421 25.88 5.21 21.82
N GLN A 422 26.58 4.15 22.20
CA GLN A 422 26.92 3.07 21.27
C GLN A 422 25.66 2.40 20.69
N GLY A 423 24.68 2.08 21.54
CA GLY A 423 23.44 1.46 21.10
C GLY A 423 22.63 2.38 20.18
N TRP A 424 22.61 3.68 20.48
CA TRP A 424 22.02 4.70 19.63
C TRP A 424 22.74 4.81 18.30
N ALA A 425 24.07 4.89 18.28
CA ALA A 425 24.85 5.01 17.05
C ALA A 425 24.54 3.86 16.09
N TRP A 426 24.61 2.61 16.55
CA TRP A 426 24.27 1.44 15.73
C TRP A 426 22.81 1.38 15.32
N GLY A 427 21.89 1.79 16.20
CA GLY A 427 20.47 1.89 15.88
C GLY A 427 20.19 2.93 14.79
N VAL A 428 20.82 4.11 14.88
CA VAL A 428 20.72 5.18 13.89
C VAL A 428 21.35 4.76 12.57
N VAL A 429 22.50 4.07 12.58
CA VAL A 429 23.10 3.48 11.37
C VAL A 429 22.08 2.59 10.66
N ALA A 430 21.46 1.64 11.38
CA ALA A 430 20.44 0.76 10.79
C ALA A 430 19.23 1.53 10.24
N ALA A 431 18.75 2.54 10.98
CA ALA A 431 17.63 3.38 10.56
C ALA A 431 17.95 4.21 9.30
N LEU A 432 19.14 4.80 9.24
CA LEU A 432 19.62 5.57 8.10
C LEU A 432 19.74 4.69 6.85
N LEU A 433 20.39 3.53 6.97
CA LEU A 433 20.54 2.61 5.85
C LEU A 433 19.20 2.13 5.31
N ALA A 434 18.21 1.88 6.18
CA ALA A 434 16.86 1.51 5.73
C ALA A 434 16.18 2.67 4.97
N LEU A 435 16.37 3.91 5.42
CA LEU A 435 15.78 5.10 4.79
C LEU A 435 16.38 5.43 3.42
N VAL A 436 17.68 5.21 3.24
CA VAL A 436 18.40 5.54 1.99
C VAL A 436 18.82 4.32 1.17
N VAL A 437 18.21 3.15 1.41
CA VAL A 437 18.59 1.90 0.72
C VAL A 437 18.54 1.99 -0.82
N GLY A 438 17.66 2.84 -1.35
CA GLY A 438 17.48 3.09 -2.79
C GLY A 438 17.99 4.46 -3.26
N GLY A 439 18.87 5.15 -2.52
CA GLY A 439 19.37 6.45 -2.95
C GLY A 439 20.21 7.19 -1.90
N ASN A 440 20.01 8.50 -1.79
CA ASN A 440 20.66 9.36 -0.81
C ASN A 440 19.68 10.42 -0.27
N PHE A 441 20.12 11.30 0.63
CA PHE A 441 19.26 12.34 1.21
C PHE A 441 18.80 13.39 0.21
N GLY A 442 19.62 13.73 -0.79
CA GLY A 442 19.22 14.66 -1.85
C GLY A 442 18.02 14.10 -2.61
N PHE A 443 18.11 12.84 -3.02
CA PHE A 443 17.04 12.11 -3.68
C PHE A 443 15.78 11.98 -2.82
N VAL A 444 15.93 11.67 -1.53
CA VAL A 444 14.83 11.61 -0.55
C VAL A 444 14.11 12.95 -0.42
N TYR A 445 14.89 14.03 -0.26
CA TYR A 445 14.35 15.38 -0.09
C TYR A 445 13.59 15.84 -1.33
N GLU A 446 14.20 15.65 -2.49
CA GLU A 446 13.60 16.00 -3.78
C GLU A 446 12.33 15.21 -4.06
N SER A 447 12.33 13.90 -3.79
CA SER A 447 11.13 13.06 -3.91
C SER A 447 10.01 13.54 -2.98
N ALA A 448 10.35 14.02 -1.78
CA ALA A 448 9.39 14.53 -0.82
C ALA A 448 8.81 15.90 -1.21
N THR A 449 9.62 16.83 -1.72
CA THR A 449 9.14 18.15 -2.18
C THR A 449 8.19 18.00 -3.36
N ARG A 450 8.54 17.15 -4.30
CA ARG A 450 7.73 16.83 -5.48
C ARG A 450 6.44 16.12 -5.15
N PHE A 451 6.49 15.11 -4.27
CA PHE A 451 5.28 14.46 -3.78
C PHE A 451 4.31 15.46 -3.14
N ARG A 452 4.81 16.48 -2.41
CA ARG A 452 3.97 17.54 -1.85
C ARG A 452 3.36 18.46 -2.91
N ALA A 453 4.08 18.74 -3.99
CA ALA A 453 3.58 19.55 -5.09
C ALA A 453 2.45 18.84 -5.87
N GLY A 454 2.58 17.53 -6.11
CA GLY A 454 1.63 16.76 -6.93
C GLY A 454 0.51 16.04 -6.16
N THR A 455 0.51 16.00 -4.83
CA THR A 455 -0.48 15.22 -4.07
C THR A 455 -1.72 16.02 -3.68
N THR A 456 -2.90 15.51 -4.03
CA THR A 456 -4.20 15.97 -3.52
C THR A 456 -4.66 15.22 -2.28
N HIS A 457 -3.85 14.27 -1.77
CA HIS A 457 -4.21 13.36 -0.68
C HIS A 457 -3.63 13.75 0.69
N GLY A 458 -3.02 14.94 0.81
CA GLY A 458 -2.51 15.46 2.06
C GLY A 458 -3.64 15.92 2.99
N ARG A 459 -3.89 15.15 4.06
CA ARG A 459 -4.80 15.53 5.14
C ARG A 459 -4.02 15.91 6.40
N GLY A 460 -4.52 16.93 7.11
CA GLY A 460 -3.93 17.41 8.34
C GLY A 460 -4.20 16.51 9.55
N ILE A 461 -3.65 16.90 10.70
CA ILE A 461 -3.87 16.20 11.98
C ILE A 461 -5.35 16.27 12.40
N LEU A 462 -6.02 17.39 12.11
CA LEU A 462 -7.42 17.63 12.47
C LEU A 462 -8.42 16.79 11.65
N ASP A 463 -8.00 16.28 10.48
CA ASP A 463 -8.85 15.46 9.59
C ASP A 463 -8.98 14.00 10.05
N SER A 464 -8.56 13.70 11.29
CA SER A 464 -8.58 12.37 11.88
C SER A 464 -9.99 11.78 12.01
N MET A 465 -11.04 12.62 11.97
CA MET A 465 -12.43 12.18 11.86
C MET A 465 -12.70 11.32 10.63
N THR A 466 -11.86 11.43 9.59
CA THR A 466 -11.98 10.59 8.40
C THR A 466 -11.78 9.10 8.70
N TYR A 467 -10.99 8.74 9.71
CA TYR A 467 -10.89 7.34 10.14
C TYR A 467 -12.25 6.83 10.64
N VAL A 468 -12.96 7.64 11.44
CA VAL A 468 -14.26 7.26 12.02
C VAL A 468 -15.31 7.12 10.92
N THR A 469 -15.39 8.08 9.99
CA THR A 469 -16.33 7.99 8.88
C THR A 469 -16.00 6.82 7.95
N SER A 470 -14.72 6.52 7.73
CA SER A 470 -14.30 5.36 6.93
C SER A 470 -14.56 4.03 7.64
N VAL A 471 -14.52 3.94 8.97
CA VAL A 471 -14.88 2.71 9.70
C VAL A 471 -16.33 2.31 9.43
N SER A 472 -17.22 3.29 9.22
CA SER A 472 -18.63 3.01 8.88
C SER A 472 -18.81 2.31 7.53
N THR A 473 -17.78 2.28 6.68
CA THR A 473 -17.76 1.56 5.40
C THR A 473 -16.89 0.31 5.43
N GLY A 474 -16.39 -0.10 6.60
CA GLY A 474 -15.57 -1.31 6.77
C GLY A 474 -16.39 -2.60 6.83
N THR A 475 -15.73 -3.75 6.63
CA THR A 475 -16.33 -5.08 6.82
C THR A 475 -16.58 -5.36 8.32
N PRO A 476 -17.41 -6.36 8.70
CA PRO A 476 -17.65 -6.65 10.11
C PRO A 476 -16.37 -6.94 10.91
N PRO A 477 -15.39 -7.73 10.43
CA PRO A 477 -14.09 -7.86 11.09
C PRO A 477 -13.37 -6.53 11.31
N MET A 478 -13.40 -5.62 10.33
CA MET A 478 -12.77 -4.30 10.47
C MET A 478 -13.43 -3.51 11.61
N ILE A 479 -14.76 -3.43 11.62
CA ILE A 479 -15.52 -2.73 12.67
C ILE A 479 -15.25 -3.35 14.04
N VAL A 480 -15.29 -4.68 14.16
CA VAL A 480 -15.02 -5.38 15.41
C VAL A 480 -13.60 -5.16 15.89
N SER A 481 -12.60 -5.25 15.00
CA SER A 481 -11.21 -4.98 15.35
C SER A 481 -11.02 -3.55 15.88
N MET A 482 -11.77 -2.58 15.35
CA MET A 482 -11.75 -1.20 15.82
C MET A 482 -12.42 -1.03 17.17
N LEU A 483 -13.57 -1.66 17.38
CA LEU A 483 -14.22 -1.64 18.68
C LEU A 483 -13.31 -2.23 19.77
N VAL A 484 -12.72 -3.39 19.50
CA VAL A 484 -11.77 -4.03 20.43
C VAL A 484 -10.57 -3.14 20.66
N THR A 485 -10.10 -2.40 19.65
CA THR A 485 -9.04 -1.39 19.81
C THR A 485 -9.45 -0.26 20.74
N VAL A 486 -10.65 0.32 20.56
CA VAL A 486 -11.16 1.41 21.40
C VAL A 486 -11.31 0.95 22.85
N VAL A 487 -11.92 -0.21 23.08
CA VAL A 487 -12.05 -0.79 24.43
C VAL A 487 -10.67 -1.11 25.01
N GLY A 488 -9.79 -1.71 24.22
CA GLY A 488 -8.42 -2.01 24.63
C GLY A 488 -7.64 -0.76 25.02
N PHE A 489 -7.78 0.31 24.26
CA PHE A 489 -7.16 1.60 24.53
C PHE A 489 -7.71 2.24 25.82
N ALA A 490 -9.03 2.21 26.03
CA ALA A 490 -9.64 2.70 27.27
C ALA A 490 -9.12 1.93 28.50
N VAL A 491 -9.06 0.60 28.41
CA VAL A 491 -8.50 -0.25 29.47
C VAL A 491 -7.02 0.05 29.71
N LEU A 492 -6.25 0.27 28.65
CA LEU A 492 -4.84 0.62 28.73
C LEU A 492 -4.64 1.95 29.46
N LEU A 493 -5.39 3.00 29.10
CA LEU A 493 -5.32 4.30 29.78
C LEU A 493 -5.69 4.18 31.25
N PHE A 494 -6.75 3.43 31.56
CA PHE A 494 -7.15 3.17 32.94
C PHE A 494 -6.06 2.41 33.72
N ALA A 495 -5.43 1.41 33.11
CA ALA A 495 -4.34 0.64 33.71
C ALA A 495 -3.06 1.45 33.95
N ILE A 496 -2.84 2.52 33.19
CA ILE A 496 -1.75 3.49 33.41
C ILE A 496 -2.09 4.44 34.56
N ALA A 497 -3.35 4.89 34.63
CA ALA A 497 -3.81 5.84 35.64
C ALA A 497 -3.90 5.24 37.06
N LEU A 498 -4.12 3.93 37.18
CA LEU A 498 -4.20 3.28 38.49
C LEU A 498 -2.83 3.22 39.19
N PRO A 499 -2.75 3.63 40.47
CA PRO A 499 -1.53 3.49 41.26
C PRO A 499 -1.18 2.01 41.38
N ARG A 500 -0.06 1.61 40.81
CA ARG A 500 0.43 0.24 40.94
C ARG A 500 1.02 0.03 42.33
N PRO A 501 0.74 -1.11 42.99
CA PRO A 501 1.45 -1.48 44.20
C PRO A 501 2.96 -1.50 43.91
N GLN A 502 3.74 -0.94 44.85
CA GLN A 502 5.19 -0.86 44.77
C GLN A 502 5.76 -2.26 44.47
N GLY A 503 6.36 -2.46 43.29
CA GLY A 503 6.89 -3.77 42.86
C GLY A 503 6.64 -4.16 41.40
N GLY A 504 5.82 -3.42 40.64
CA GLY A 504 5.67 -3.65 39.20
C GLY A 504 6.96 -3.40 38.42
N ASP A 505 7.31 -4.30 37.49
CA ASP A 505 8.50 -4.18 36.62
C ASP A 505 8.48 -2.85 35.86
N VAL A 506 9.55 -2.07 35.99
CA VAL A 506 9.74 -0.77 35.31
C VAL A 506 9.57 -0.93 33.80
N ALA A 507 9.95 -2.07 33.23
CA ALA A 507 9.76 -2.39 31.81
C ALA A 507 8.27 -2.42 31.42
N THR A 508 7.41 -3.00 32.25
CA THR A 508 5.96 -3.03 32.01
C THR A 508 5.38 -1.62 31.98
N ARG A 509 5.85 -0.68 32.81
CA ARG A 509 5.38 0.71 32.76
C ARG A 509 5.67 1.36 31.41
N TRP A 510 6.90 1.26 30.91
CA TRP A 510 7.29 1.86 29.64
C TRP A 510 6.61 1.20 28.44
N LEU A 511 6.40 -0.12 28.50
CA LEU A 511 5.62 -0.85 27.51
C LEU A 511 4.21 -0.27 27.38
N LEU A 512 3.52 -0.02 28.50
CA LEU A 512 2.16 0.53 28.45
C LEU A 512 2.11 1.97 27.96
N ILE A 513 3.04 2.81 28.42
CA ILE A 513 3.14 4.20 27.96
C ILE A 513 3.39 4.24 26.45
N GLY A 514 4.38 3.48 25.95
CA GLY A 514 4.65 3.39 24.52
C GLY A 514 3.44 2.88 23.74
N THR A 515 2.78 1.82 24.21
CA THR A 515 1.57 1.30 23.56
C THR A 515 0.45 2.35 23.53
N ALA A 516 0.29 3.15 24.58
CA ALA A 516 -0.74 4.20 24.62
C ALA A 516 -0.42 5.39 23.71
N LEU A 517 0.86 5.60 23.35
CA LEU A 517 1.27 6.61 22.38
C LEU A 517 1.10 6.17 20.93
N ALA A 518 0.98 4.86 20.66
CA ALA A 518 0.88 4.32 19.30
C ALA A 518 -0.21 5.02 18.43
N PRO A 519 -1.44 5.30 18.92
CA PRO A 519 -2.45 6.01 18.13
C PRO A 519 -2.04 7.41 17.67
N VAL A 520 -1.15 8.10 18.40
CA VAL A 520 -0.63 9.42 18.00
C VAL A 520 0.09 9.36 16.67
N GLY A 521 0.76 8.22 16.37
CA GLY A 521 1.40 8.01 15.08
C GLY A 521 0.43 8.07 13.90
N LEU A 522 -0.82 7.62 14.06
CA LEU A 522 -1.86 7.73 13.01
C LEU A 522 -2.43 9.14 12.86
N LEU A 523 -2.38 9.95 13.93
CA LEU A 523 -2.81 11.35 13.87
C LEU A 523 -1.89 12.18 12.99
N VAL A 524 -0.60 11.83 12.91
CA VAL A 524 0.40 12.56 12.12
C VAL A 524 0.59 12.03 10.69
N THR A 525 -0.03 10.90 10.32
CA THR A 525 0.09 10.41 8.93
C THR A 525 -0.66 11.32 7.95
N PRO A 526 -0.09 11.70 6.80
CA PRO A 526 -0.78 12.58 5.85
C PRO A 526 -2.02 11.92 5.22
N SER A 527 -2.05 10.60 5.09
CA SER A 527 -3.22 9.88 4.59
C SER A 527 -4.05 9.26 5.73
N LYS A 528 -5.37 9.44 5.66
CA LYS A 528 -6.35 8.99 6.68
C LYS A 528 -7.26 7.88 6.15
N TRP A 529 -6.69 6.72 5.86
CA TRP A 529 -7.42 5.57 5.32
C TRP A 529 -7.69 4.49 6.36
N ILE A 530 -8.85 3.84 6.30
CA ILE A 530 -9.28 2.82 7.27
C ILE A 530 -8.26 1.68 7.46
N TRP A 531 -7.55 1.27 6.40
CA TRP A 531 -6.56 0.19 6.43
C TRP A 531 -5.36 0.49 7.35
N HIS A 532 -5.03 1.76 7.59
CA HIS A 532 -3.95 2.11 8.51
C HIS A 532 -4.25 1.72 9.97
N LEU A 533 -5.53 1.51 10.29
CA LEU A 533 -5.95 1.12 11.62
C LEU A 533 -5.49 -0.31 11.99
N ALA A 534 -5.06 -1.11 11.01
CA ALA A 534 -4.38 -2.38 11.25
C ALA A 534 -3.18 -2.25 12.20
N MET A 535 -2.50 -1.08 12.17
CA MET A 535 -1.38 -0.76 13.05
C MET A 535 -1.73 -0.68 14.53
N LEU A 536 -3.02 -0.66 14.89
CA LEU A 536 -3.47 -0.60 16.27
C LEU A 536 -3.66 -1.98 16.93
N LEU A 537 -3.34 -3.08 16.24
CA LEU A 537 -3.33 -4.42 16.83
C LEU A 537 -2.59 -4.47 18.19
N PRO A 538 -1.40 -3.86 18.36
CA PRO A 538 -0.70 -3.94 19.63
C PRO A 538 -1.47 -3.28 20.79
N VAL A 539 -2.21 -2.20 20.51
CA VAL A 539 -3.07 -1.52 21.48
C VAL A 539 -4.22 -2.43 21.92
N ALA A 540 -4.88 -3.05 20.94
CA ALA A 540 -5.97 -4.00 21.19
C ALA A 540 -5.49 -5.21 22.02
N LEU A 541 -4.35 -5.81 21.66
CA LEU A 541 -3.81 -6.98 22.36
C LEU A 541 -3.44 -6.69 23.82
N VAL A 542 -2.73 -5.58 24.08
CA VAL A 542 -2.33 -5.20 25.44
C VAL A 542 -3.54 -4.88 26.30
N GLY A 543 -4.47 -4.07 25.77
CA GLY A 543 -5.69 -3.70 26.49
C GLY A 543 -6.53 -4.91 26.86
N MET A 544 -6.73 -5.85 25.92
CA MET A 544 -7.52 -7.06 26.15
C MET A 544 -6.83 -8.04 27.10
N ALA A 545 -5.51 -8.20 27.00
CA ALA A 545 -4.75 -9.00 27.96
C ALA A 545 -4.92 -8.48 29.39
N ILE A 546 -4.81 -7.15 29.58
CA ILE A 546 -5.01 -6.52 30.89
C ILE A 546 -6.46 -6.68 31.35
N MET A 547 -7.44 -6.47 30.47
CA MET A 547 -8.86 -6.60 30.80
C MET A 547 -9.18 -7.98 31.36
N VAL A 548 -8.76 -9.05 30.67
CA VAL A 548 -9.02 -10.42 31.11
C VAL A 548 -8.19 -10.79 32.34
N ALA A 549 -6.92 -10.37 32.40
CA ALA A 549 -6.03 -10.72 33.52
C ALA A 549 -6.38 -10.00 34.83
N THR A 550 -6.94 -8.79 34.77
CA THR A 550 -7.16 -7.93 35.96
C THR A 550 -8.64 -7.66 36.24
N ILE A 551 -9.39 -7.21 35.24
CA ILE A 551 -10.79 -6.77 35.40
C ILE A 551 -11.71 -8.01 35.45
N GLY A 552 -11.50 -8.99 34.57
CA GLY A 552 -12.28 -10.23 34.52
C GLY A 552 -12.23 -11.07 35.81
N ARG A 553 -11.21 -10.87 36.66
CA ARG A 553 -11.07 -11.55 37.96
C ARG A 553 -11.78 -10.83 39.11
N ARG A 554 -12.32 -9.62 38.89
CA ARG A 554 -13.08 -8.88 39.90
C ARG A 554 -14.58 -9.05 39.67
N PRO A 555 -15.41 -9.23 40.72
CA PRO A 555 -16.85 -9.42 40.56
C PRO A 555 -17.56 -8.23 39.89
N ARG A 556 -17.03 -7.00 40.01
CA ARG A 556 -17.52 -5.81 39.29
C ARG A 556 -17.03 -5.72 37.83
N GLY A 557 -15.96 -6.39 37.46
CA GLY A 557 -15.39 -6.33 36.10
C GLY A 557 -16.14 -7.19 35.08
N ALA A 558 -16.90 -8.17 35.54
CA ALA A 558 -17.79 -8.94 34.69
C ALA A 558 -18.97 -8.11 34.15
N TRP A 559 -19.44 -7.11 34.91
CA TRP A 559 -20.43 -6.14 34.44
C TRP A 559 -19.90 -5.27 33.30
N VAL A 560 -18.68 -4.74 33.44
CA VAL A 560 -18.02 -3.94 32.39
C VAL A 560 -17.78 -4.77 31.13
N SER A 561 -17.38 -6.04 31.29
CA SER A 561 -17.20 -6.98 30.18
C SER A 561 -18.51 -7.34 29.49
N GLY A 562 -19.60 -7.50 30.27
CA GLY A 562 -20.95 -7.67 29.75
C GLY A 562 -21.39 -6.47 28.93
N ILE A 563 -21.25 -5.25 29.47
CA ILE A 563 -21.60 -4.01 28.74
C ILE A 563 -20.77 -3.85 27.46
N ALA A 564 -19.48 -4.19 27.48
CA ALA A 564 -18.63 -4.12 26.28
C ALA A 564 -19.03 -5.16 25.22
N ALA A 565 -19.33 -6.40 25.63
CA ALA A 565 -19.83 -7.44 24.73
C ALA A 565 -21.18 -7.06 24.10
N VAL A 566 -22.04 -6.41 24.89
CA VAL A 566 -23.33 -5.87 24.45
C VAL A 566 -23.17 -4.73 23.46
N ALA A 567 -22.35 -3.73 23.80
CA ALA A 567 -22.06 -2.63 22.90
C ALA A 567 -21.47 -3.15 21.59
N GLY A 568 -20.63 -4.19 21.64
CA GLY A 568 -20.11 -4.84 20.45
C GLY A 568 -21.14 -5.61 19.64
N GLY A 569 -21.98 -6.42 20.29
CA GLY A 569 -23.09 -7.11 19.64
C GLY A 569 -24.06 -6.12 18.97
N LEU A 570 -24.40 -5.02 19.65
CA LEU A 570 -25.26 -3.95 19.12
C LEU A 570 -24.59 -3.18 17.97
N THR A 571 -23.28 -2.96 18.03
CA THR A 571 -22.53 -2.29 16.94
C THR A 571 -22.46 -3.18 15.70
N ILE A 572 -22.22 -4.49 15.88
CA ILE A 572 -22.22 -5.47 14.78
C ILE A 572 -23.62 -5.57 14.19
N ALA A 573 -24.64 -5.73 15.03
CA ALA A 573 -26.01 -5.78 14.59
C ALA A 573 -26.45 -4.48 13.87
N GLY A 574 -26.01 -3.31 14.35
CA GLY A 574 -26.25 -2.02 13.68
C GLY A 574 -25.51 -1.86 12.35
N ALA A 575 -24.28 -2.37 12.25
CA ALA A 575 -23.54 -2.42 10.99
C ALA A 575 -24.25 -3.31 9.97
N LEU A 576 -24.74 -4.47 10.41
CA LEU A 576 -25.49 -5.42 9.59
C LEU A 576 -26.88 -4.89 9.19
N SER A 577 -27.61 -4.24 10.11
CA SER A 577 -28.96 -3.72 9.85
C SER A 577 -28.97 -2.50 8.94
N SER A 578 -27.84 -1.80 8.81
CA SER A 578 -27.78 -0.57 8.01
C SER A 578 -27.85 -0.81 6.49
N GLY A 579 -27.74 -2.05 6.00
CA GLY A 579 -27.79 -2.38 4.57
C GLY A 579 -26.69 -1.69 3.73
N ARG A 580 -25.72 -1.02 4.37
CA ARG A 580 -24.72 -0.19 3.69
C ARG A 580 -23.61 -0.98 3.01
N PHE A 581 -23.68 -2.32 3.03
CA PHE A 581 -22.75 -3.18 2.29
C PHE A 581 -22.77 -2.85 0.79
N ASP A 582 -23.94 -2.53 0.23
CA ASP A 582 -24.14 -2.23 -1.20
C ASP A 582 -23.58 -0.86 -1.64
N ARG A 583 -23.17 0.02 -0.71
CA ARG A 583 -22.76 1.41 -1.04
C ARG A 583 -21.32 1.74 -0.64
N THR A 584 -20.52 0.75 -0.29
CA THR A 584 -19.11 1.02 0.04
C THR A 584 -18.31 1.27 -1.26
N PRO A 585 -17.44 2.29 -1.35
CA PRO A 585 -16.62 2.53 -2.54
C PRO A 585 -15.61 1.40 -2.84
N GLY A 586 -15.36 0.51 -1.87
CA GLY A 586 -14.62 -0.74 -2.05
C GLY A 586 -15.48 -1.92 -2.52
N ALA A 587 -16.79 -1.73 -2.61
CA ALA A 587 -17.71 -2.71 -3.16
C ALA A 587 -17.46 -2.92 -4.65
N GLY A 588 -16.89 -2.02 -5.43
CA GLY A 588 -16.72 -2.25 -6.88
C GLY A 588 -16.08 -3.60 -7.26
N PHE A 589 -15.05 -4.03 -6.51
CA PHE A 589 -14.39 -5.33 -6.75
C PHE A 589 -14.98 -6.49 -5.95
N ARG A 590 -15.42 -6.22 -4.72
CA ARG A 590 -16.10 -7.23 -3.91
C ARG A 590 -17.44 -7.57 -4.54
N ASP A 591 -18.13 -6.61 -5.13
CA ASP A 591 -19.30 -6.72 -6.02
C ASP A 591 -18.94 -7.34 -7.35
N LEU A 592 -17.78 -7.09 -7.97
CA LEU A 592 -17.41 -7.86 -9.16
C LEU A 592 -17.29 -9.36 -8.84
N ALA A 593 -16.71 -9.69 -7.68
CA ALA A 593 -16.61 -11.06 -7.18
C ALA A 593 -17.93 -11.60 -6.56
N LEU A 594 -18.78 -10.74 -5.99
CA LEU A 594 -20.04 -11.09 -5.31
C LEU A 594 -21.29 -10.95 -6.18
N ARG A 595 -21.28 -10.17 -7.27
CA ARG A 595 -22.40 -10.06 -8.21
C ARG A 595 -22.52 -11.32 -9.05
N ASN A 596 -21.40 -12.02 -9.28
CA ASN A 596 -21.40 -13.41 -9.74
C ASN A 596 -22.06 -14.36 -8.73
N VAL A 597 -22.23 -13.94 -7.47
CA VAL A 597 -22.88 -14.70 -6.40
C VAL A 597 -24.19 -14.02 -6.01
N ARG A 598 -25.14 -13.89 -6.95
CA ARG A 598 -26.55 -13.43 -6.76
C ARG A 598 -26.80 -12.72 -5.41
N PRO A 599 -26.57 -11.41 -5.29
CA PRO A 599 -26.86 -10.64 -4.07
C PRO A 599 -28.30 -10.86 -3.58
N ASN A 600 -29.25 -11.01 -4.52
CA ASN A 600 -30.66 -11.28 -4.24
C ASN A 600 -30.89 -12.70 -3.68
N ALA A 601 -30.12 -13.72 -4.10
CA ALA A 601 -30.29 -15.07 -3.56
C ALA A 601 -29.80 -15.18 -2.10
N TRP A 602 -28.88 -14.33 -1.65
CA TRP A 602 -28.45 -14.29 -0.25
C TRP A 602 -29.45 -13.53 0.63
N ALA A 603 -29.99 -12.40 0.14
CA ALA A 603 -31.05 -11.66 0.82
C ALA A 603 -32.35 -12.49 0.94
N ASP A 604 -32.69 -13.26 -0.09
CA ASP A 604 -33.94 -14.03 -0.15
C ASP A 604 -33.85 -15.43 0.52
N ARG A 605 -32.67 -16.08 0.53
CA ARG A 605 -32.52 -17.47 1.05
C ARG A 605 -31.75 -17.60 2.36
N LEU A 606 -31.09 -16.54 2.82
CA LEU A 606 -30.45 -16.47 4.15
C LEU A 606 -31.04 -15.32 4.98
N PRO A 607 -32.37 -15.26 5.18
CA PRO A 607 -33.00 -14.15 5.90
C PRO A 607 -32.44 -13.99 7.33
N LEU A 608 -31.92 -15.07 7.94
CA LEU A 608 -31.26 -15.07 9.25
C LEU A 608 -29.87 -14.43 9.29
N LEU A 609 -29.20 -14.21 8.14
CA LEU A 609 -27.81 -13.73 8.06
C LEU A 609 -27.68 -12.40 7.30
N VAL A 610 -28.55 -12.12 6.33
CA VAL A 610 -28.59 -10.84 5.58
C VAL A 610 -30.06 -10.50 5.27
N GLY A 611 -30.52 -9.27 5.57
CA GLY A 611 -31.92 -8.83 5.38
C GLY A 611 -32.63 -8.44 6.70
N GLU A 612 -33.98 -8.42 6.72
CA GLU A 612 -34.77 -8.10 7.92
C GLU A 612 -34.48 -9.01 9.12
N GLY A 613 -33.99 -10.24 8.89
CA GLY A 613 -33.54 -11.15 9.96
C GLY A 613 -32.13 -10.85 10.49
N THR A 614 -31.49 -9.74 10.13
CA THR A 614 -30.37 -9.16 10.92
C THR A 614 -30.80 -8.83 12.36
N GLN A 615 -32.09 -8.62 12.58
CA GLN A 615 -32.69 -8.57 13.92
C GLN A 615 -32.43 -9.86 14.72
N PHE A 616 -32.29 -11.02 14.09
CA PHE A 616 -31.98 -12.29 14.79
C PHE A 616 -30.64 -12.23 15.52
N TRP A 617 -29.60 -11.63 14.93
CA TRP A 617 -28.30 -11.46 15.58
C TRP A 617 -28.33 -10.38 16.67
N LEU A 618 -29.13 -9.33 16.49
CA LEU A 618 -29.45 -8.37 17.54
C LEU A 618 -30.11 -9.08 18.73
N TRP A 619 -31.11 -9.93 18.46
CA TRP A 619 -31.83 -10.71 19.47
C TRP A 619 -30.95 -11.79 20.12
N ILE A 620 -30.04 -12.44 19.40
CA ILE A 620 -29.02 -13.32 19.99
C ILE A 620 -28.08 -12.50 20.89
N GLY A 621 -27.63 -11.32 20.45
CA GLY A 621 -26.81 -10.42 21.27
C GLY A 621 -27.52 -10.00 22.56
N ILE A 622 -28.80 -9.64 22.46
CA ILE A 622 -29.67 -9.30 23.60
C ILE A 622 -29.97 -10.54 24.46
N PHE A 623 -30.13 -11.71 23.87
CA PHE A 623 -30.38 -12.96 24.61
C PHE A 623 -29.15 -13.39 25.39
N LEU A 624 -27.96 -13.29 24.78
CA LEU A 624 -26.68 -13.50 25.45
C LEU A 624 -26.38 -12.41 26.50
N LEU A 625 -26.86 -11.18 26.29
CA LEU A 625 -26.87 -10.11 27.29
C LEU A 625 -27.68 -10.53 28.49
N VAL A 626 -28.92 -10.99 28.28
CA VAL A 626 -29.84 -11.37 29.36
C VAL A 626 -29.30 -12.60 30.09
N ILE A 627 -28.88 -13.66 29.39
CA ILE A 627 -28.32 -14.86 30.01
C ILE A 627 -26.98 -14.57 30.70
N GLY A 628 -26.09 -13.81 30.06
CA GLY A 628 -24.80 -13.44 30.62
C GLY A 628 -24.96 -12.60 31.89
N SER A 629 -25.81 -11.56 31.86
CA SER A 629 -26.08 -10.72 33.02
C SER A 629 -26.83 -11.46 34.13
N SER A 630 -27.84 -12.28 33.80
CA SER A 630 -28.60 -13.04 34.81
C SER A 630 -27.78 -14.19 35.44
N SER A 631 -26.97 -14.91 34.66
CA SER A 631 -26.04 -15.92 35.21
C SER A 631 -24.90 -15.29 36.05
N LEU A 632 -24.47 -14.06 35.73
CA LEU A 632 -23.48 -13.31 36.51
C LEU A 632 -24.04 -12.71 37.80
N VAL A 633 -25.30 -12.26 37.80
CA VAL A 633 -26.03 -11.83 39.00
C VAL A 633 -26.21 -13.01 39.96
N VAL A 634 -26.51 -14.20 39.44
CA VAL A 634 -26.68 -15.42 40.24
C VAL A 634 -25.33 -15.99 40.73
N ARG A 635 -24.21 -15.77 40.01
CA ARG A 635 -22.89 -16.36 40.32
C ARG A 635 -21.81 -15.36 40.77
N TYR A 636 -22.23 -14.23 41.34
CA TYR A 636 -21.39 -13.14 41.87
C TYR A 636 -20.29 -13.56 42.87
N ARG A 637 -20.30 -14.81 43.36
CA ARG A 637 -19.34 -15.33 44.34
C ARG A 637 -18.05 -15.96 43.77
N GLN A 638 -17.93 -16.19 42.46
CA GLN A 638 -16.76 -16.90 41.90
C GLN A 638 -15.98 -16.08 40.86
N ALA A 639 -14.81 -15.56 41.25
CA ALA A 639 -13.91 -14.74 40.43
C ALA A 639 -13.44 -15.40 39.10
N HIS A 640 -13.45 -16.74 39.02
CA HIS A 640 -13.01 -17.48 37.84
C HIS A 640 -14.02 -17.45 36.68
N LEU A 641 -15.32 -17.23 36.97
CA LEU A 641 -16.36 -17.19 35.94
C LEU A 641 -16.34 -15.89 35.13
N GLY A 642 -15.90 -14.78 35.72
CA GLY A 642 -15.81 -13.48 35.04
C GLY A 642 -14.83 -13.50 33.87
N ALA A 643 -13.60 -13.98 34.09
CA ALA A 643 -12.59 -14.08 33.02
C ALA A 643 -13.01 -15.04 31.91
N ALA A 644 -13.67 -16.15 32.25
CA ALA A 644 -14.22 -17.09 31.28
C ALA A 644 -15.33 -16.45 30.44
N ALA A 645 -16.28 -15.75 31.07
CA ALA A 645 -17.36 -15.05 30.37
C ALA A 645 -16.82 -13.97 29.42
N THR A 646 -15.89 -13.13 29.88
CA THR A 646 -15.23 -12.12 29.04
C THR A 646 -14.53 -12.77 27.85
N THR A 647 -13.82 -13.87 28.07
CA THR A 647 -13.12 -14.61 27.01
C THR A 647 -14.10 -15.16 25.98
N VAL A 648 -15.17 -15.82 26.42
CA VAL A 648 -16.20 -16.37 25.54
C VAL A 648 -16.85 -15.27 24.71
N SER A 649 -17.18 -14.12 25.31
CA SER A 649 -17.75 -12.98 24.58
C SER A 649 -16.79 -12.46 23.50
N ILE A 650 -15.50 -12.30 23.83
CA ILE A 650 -14.48 -11.86 22.86
C ILE A 650 -14.38 -12.87 21.71
N LEU A 651 -14.25 -14.16 22.03
CA LEU A 651 -14.14 -15.22 21.03
C LEU A 651 -15.39 -15.30 20.15
N LEU A 652 -16.57 -15.16 20.72
CA LEU A 652 -17.83 -15.19 19.99
C LEU A 652 -17.93 -14.00 19.04
N VAL A 653 -17.67 -12.78 19.52
CA VAL A 653 -17.72 -11.57 18.69
C VAL A 653 -16.68 -11.61 17.57
N CYS A 654 -15.44 -11.98 17.89
CA CYS A 654 -14.37 -12.09 16.90
C CYS A 654 -14.64 -13.24 15.90
N GLY A 655 -15.15 -14.38 16.39
CA GLY A 655 -15.44 -15.57 15.60
C GLY A 655 -16.63 -15.38 14.65
N ILE A 656 -17.71 -14.74 15.09
CA ILE A 656 -18.85 -14.38 14.23
C ILE A 656 -18.36 -13.44 13.12
N ALA A 657 -17.69 -12.33 13.49
CA ALA A 657 -17.21 -11.37 12.50
C ALA A 657 -16.29 -12.04 11.46
N SER A 658 -15.35 -12.87 11.92
CA SER A 658 -14.41 -13.59 11.04
C SER A 658 -15.13 -14.56 10.11
N THR A 659 -16.08 -15.33 10.63
CA THR A 659 -16.90 -16.26 9.83
C THR A 659 -17.69 -15.51 8.77
N MET A 660 -18.25 -14.33 9.07
CA MET A 660 -19.02 -13.55 8.07
C MET A 660 -18.16 -13.12 6.89
N GLN A 661 -16.88 -12.84 7.10
CA GLN A 661 -15.97 -12.48 6.01
C GLN A 661 -15.51 -13.72 5.22
N LEU A 662 -15.11 -14.80 5.90
CA LEU A 662 -14.57 -15.99 5.25
C LEU A 662 -15.63 -16.91 4.65
N ALA A 663 -16.86 -16.89 5.15
CA ALA A 663 -17.94 -17.73 4.62
C ALA A 663 -18.25 -17.42 3.15
N VAL A 664 -18.13 -16.16 2.74
CA VAL A 664 -18.39 -15.75 1.36
C VAL A 664 -17.48 -16.46 0.35
N PRO A 665 -16.14 -16.30 0.39
CA PRO A 665 -15.26 -16.96 -0.56
C PRO A 665 -15.27 -18.50 -0.43
N ILE A 666 -15.50 -19.04 0.78
CA ILE A 666 -15.63 -20.50 0.96
C ILE A 666 -16.89 -21.02 0.26
N MET A 667 -18.03 -20.37 0.47
CA MET A 667 -19.29 -20.79 -0.14
C MET A 667 -19.28 -20.62 -1.65
N ASP A 668 -18.60 -19.58 -2.16
CA ASP A 668 -18.34 -19.40 -3.58
C ASP A 668 -17.55 -20.60 -4.15
N ALA A 669 -16.42 -20.95 -3.52
CA ALA A 669 -15.60 -22.10 -3.90
C ALA A 669 -16.33 -23.45 -3.86
N VAL A 670 -17.25 -23.64 -2.89
CA VAL A 670 -18.05 -24.86 -2.73
C VAL A 670 -19.17 -24.95 -3.76
N ARG A 671 -19.73 -23.82 -4.19
CA ARG A 671 -20.87 -23.77 -5.13
C ARG A 671 -20.46 -23.70 -6.59
N ALA A 672 -19.23 -23.30 -6.87
CA ALA A 672 -18.67 -23.25 -8.20
C ALA A 672 -18.72 -24.64 -8.87
N GLU A 673 -19.20 -24.73 -10.10
CA GLU A 673 -19.22 -25.97 -10.88
C GLU A 673 -17.79 -26.38 -11.25
N ASP A 674 -17.56 -27.62 -11.68
CA ASP A 674 -16.22 -28.06 -12.09
C ASP A 674 -15.74 -27.23 -13.29
N GLY A 675 -14.62 -26.50 -13.12
CA GLY A 675 -14.09 -25.57 -14.13
C GLY A 675 -14.32 -24.09 -13.82
N ASP A 676 -15.33 -23.75 -13.00
CA ASP A 676 -15.61 -22.36 -12.63
C ASP A 676 -14.45 -21.73 -11.84
N TRP A 677 -14.11 -20.49 -12.19
CA TRP A 677 -13.11 -19.73 -11.44
C TRP A 677 -13.67 -19.29 -10.09
N THR A 678 -12.89 -19.51 -9.03
CA THR A 678 -13.08 -18.85 -7.72
C THR A 678 -11.74 -18.44 -7.17
N PHE A 679 -11.73 -17.44 -6.29
CA PHE A 679 -10.50 -16.96 -5.67
C PHE A 679 -9.79 -18.06 -4.87
N VAL A 680 -10.54 -18.92 -4.16
CA VAL A 680 -9.97 -20.02 -3.38
C VAL A 680 -9.32 -21.04 -4.31
N ARG A 681 -9.97 -21.39 -5.43
CA ARG A 681 -9.40 -22.28 -6.45
C ARG A 681 -8.16 -21.68 -7.08
N GLN A 682 -8.14 -20.38 -7.38
CA GLN A 682 -6.95 -19.69 -7.88
C GLN A 682 -5.81 -19.73 -6.85
N SER A 683 -6.11 -19.45 -5.58
CA SER A 683 -5.09 -19.43 -4.53
C SER A 683 -4.46 -20.81 -4.32
N ILE A 684 -5.28 -21.87 -4.28
CA ILE A 684 -4.80 -23.24 -4.10
C ILE A 684 -4.16 -23.78 -5.40
N GLY A 685 -4.86 -23.64 -6.51
CA GLY A 685 -4.44 -24.14 -7.83
C GLY A 685 -3.23 -23.41 -8.38
N GLY A 686 -3.09 -22.11 -8.10
CA GLY A 686 -1.94 -21.30 -8.50
C GLY A 686 -0.61 -21.80 -7.92
N VAL A 687 -0.63 -22.42 -6.72
CA VAL A 687 0.58 -23.02 -6.13
C VAL A 687 1.10 -24.19 -6.98
N VAL A 688 0.20 -24.89 -7.69
CA VAL A 688 0.51 -26.09 -8.47
C VAL A 688 0.64 -25.78 -9.97
N SER A 689 -0.17 -24.84 -10.48
CA SER A 689 -0.21 -24.44 -11.89
C SER A 689 0.12 -22.95 -12.05
N LYS A 690 1.10 -22.65 -12.89
CA LYS A 690 1.45 -21.27 -13.26
C LYS A 690 0.33 -20.57 -14.00
N ASP A 691 -0.50 -21.30 -14.73
CA ASP A 691 -1.61 -20.74 -15.51
C ASP A 691 -2.71 -20.19 -14.58
N LEU A 692 -2.84 -20.77 -13.39
CA LEU A 692 -3.76 -20.29 -12.34
C LEU A 692 -3.11 -19.30 -11.36
N ALA A 693 -1.80 -19.06 -11.46
CA ALA A 693 -1.05 -18.24 -10.50
C ALA A 693 -1.50 -16.78 -10.51
N CYS A 694 -1.84 -16.26 -11.69
CA CYS A 694 -1.88 -14.83 -11.93
C CYS A 694 -3.28 -14.20 -12.03
N GLY A 695 -4.37 -14.90 -11.67
CA GLY A 695 -5.71 -14.31 -11.60
C GLY A 695 -6.57 -14.43 -12.85
N VAL A 696 -7.78 -13.87 -12.75
CA VAL A 696 -8.92 -14.00 -13.70
C VAL A 696 -8.53 -13.83 -15.17
N ALA A 697 -7.49 -13.04 -15.47
CA ALA A 697 -7.04 -12.74 -16.82
C ALA A 697 -6.47 -13.93 -17.60
N ALA A 698 -5.96 -14.97 -16.93
CA ALA A 698 -5.54 -16.19 -17.61
C ALA A 698 -6.74 -17.09 -18.01
N ALA A 699 -7.96 -16.73 -17.61
CA ALA A 699 -9.11 -17.62 -17.62
C ALA A 699 -10.41 -16.99 -18.13
N THR A 700 -10.40 -15.83 -18.79
CA THR A 700 -11.59 -15.25 -19.43
C THR A 700 -11.51 -15.36 -20.96
N PRO A 701 -11.94 -16.48 -21.57
CA PRO A 701 -12.17 -16.59 -23.00
C PRO A 701 -13.06 -15.46 -23.51
N GLU A 702 -14.01 -14.97 -22.71
CA GLU A 702 -14.96 -13.93 -23.13
C GLU A 702 -14.35 -12.53 -23.26
N LEU A 703 -13.29 -12.17 -22.53
CA LEU A 703 -12.58 -10.91 -22.80
C LEU A 703 -11.86 -10.99 -24.15
N VAL A 704 -11.31 -12.17 -24.44
CA VAL A 704 -10.63 -12.46 -25.70
C VAL A 704 -11.64 -12.49 -26.84
N GLU A 705 -12.74 -13.20 -26.67
CA GLU A 705 -13.81 -13.32 -27.65
C GLU A 705 -14.58 -12.00 -27.82
N TRP A 706 -14.69 -11.16 -26.78
CA TRP A 706 -15.24 -9.81 -26.89
C TRP A 706 -14.28 -8.87 -27.62
N ILE A 707 -12.96 -8.96 -27.37
CA ILE A 707 -11.92 -8.25 -28.13
C ILE A 707 -11.91 -8.71 -29.60
N GLU A 708 -12.09 -10.01 -29.85
CA GLU A 708 -12.13 -10.60 -31.19
C GLU A 708 -13.45 -10.32 -31.93
N ARG A 709 -14.59 -10.27 -31.22
CA ARG A 709 -15.92 -9.94 -31.77
C ARG A 709 -16.16 -8.44 -31.92
N ASN A 710 -15.44 -7.61 -31.17
CA ASN A 710 -15.49 -6.14 -31.25
C ASN A 710 -14.08 -5.59 -31.50
N PRO A 711 -13.43 -5.92 -32.63
CA PRO A 711 -12.04 -5.53 -32.90
C PRO A 711 -11.86 -4.01 -32.90
N GLU A 712 -12.89 -3.26 -33.31
CA GLU A 712 -12.97 -1.79 -33.18
C GLU A 712 -12.86 -1.26 -31.73
N HIS A 713 -13.18 -2.07 -30.72
CA HIS A 713 -13.11 -1.69 -29.30
C HIS A 713 -11.95 -2.36 -28.56
N GLY A 714 -11.50 -3.52 -29.04
CA GLY A 714 -10.46 -4.33 -28.43
C GLY A 714 -9.03 -3.95 -28.82
N ALA A 715 -8.83 -3.37 -30.01
CA ALA A 715 -7.49 -3.03 -30.49
C ALA A 715 -7.55 -2.24 -31.81
N ASP A 716 -7.65 -0.91 -31.74
CA ASP A 716 -7.06 -0.08 -32.80
C ASP A 716 -5.53 -0.01 -32.62
N VAL A 717 -4.93 -1.20 -32.69
CA VAL A 717 -3.50 -1.45 -32.51
C VAL A 717 -2.73 -1.05 -33.78
N ARG A 718 -3.42 -0.73 -34.88
CA ARG A 718 -2.82 -0.12 -36.07
C ARG A 718 -2.66 1.40 -35.94
N GLU A 719 -3.45 2.05 -35.08
CA GLU A 719 -3.37 3.50 -34.86
C GLU A 719 -2.65 3.93 -33.57
N GLY A 720 -2.24 2.98 -32.72
CA GLY A 720 -1.51 3.30 -31.49
C GLY A 720 -2.39 3.87 -30.37
N ARG A 721 -3.71 3.72 -30.48
CA ARG A 721 -4.67 4.10 -29.44
C ARG A 721 -5.00 2.86 -28.58
N MET A 722 -4.64 2.92 -27.29
CA MET A 722 -5.24 2.06 -26.25
C MET A 722 -6.39 2.84 -25.60
N THR A 723 -7.60 2.66 -26.12
CA THR A 723 -8.84 3.14 -25.49
C THR A 723 -9.69 1.95 -25.04
N GLY A 724 -9.11 1.08 -24.21
CA GLY A 724 -9.93 0.28 -23.29
C GLY A 724 -10.37 1.16 -22.11
N PRO A 725 -11.44 0.82 -21.37
CA PRO A 725 -11.71 1.48 -20.09
C PRO A 725 -10.42 1.41 -19.28
N ARG A 726 -9.84 2.57 -18.92
CA ARG A 726 -8.54 2.70 -18.21
C ARG A 726 -8.44 1.88 -16.91
N VAL A 727 -9.55 1.31 -16.47
CA VAL A 727 -9.67 0.36 -15.36
C VAL A 727 -9.15 -1.04 -15.74
N ALA A 728 -9.32 -1.52 -16.97
CA ALA A 728 -8.97 -2.90 -17.32
C ALA A 728 -7.46 -3.17 -17.41
N GLY A 729 -6.66 -2.25 -17.97
CA GLY A 729 -5.22 -2.48 -18.21
C GLY A 729 -4.33 -2.52 -16.95
N ILE A 730 -4.78 -1.95 -15.84
CA ILE A 730 -4.02 -1.90 -14.57
C ILE A 730 -4.35 -3.10 -13.65
N LEU A 731 -5.33 -3.92 -14.05
CA LEU A 731 -5.93 -4.97 -13.23
C LEU A 731 -5.81 -6.37 -13.83
N LEU A 732 -4.91 -6.58 -14.80
CA LEU A 732 -4.61 -7.90 -15.35
C LEU A 732 -3.30 -8.43 -14.74
N PRO A 733 -3.37 -9.15 -13.61
CA PRO A 733 -2.21 -9.73 -12.99
C PRO A 733 -1.53 -10.83 -13.82
N CYS A 734 -1.92 -11.15 -15.06
CA CYS A 734 -1.24 -12.17 -15.88
C CYS A 734 -0.37 -11.65 -17.03
N HIS A 735 -0.17 -10.33 -17.18
CA HIS A 735 0.71 -9.88 -18.26
C HIS A 735 2.14 -10.41 -18.05
N ARG A 736 2.63 -11.18 -19.03
CA ARG A 736 4.04 -11.52 -19.13
C ARG A 736 4.84 -10.22 -19.08
N GLN A 737 5.88 -10.17 -18.24
CA GLN A 737 6.79 -9.03 -18.20
C GLN A 737 7.23 -8.70 -19.64
N ILE A 738 7.19 -7.41 -20.00
CA ILE A 738 7.82 -6.91 -21.21
C ILE A 738 9.31 -7.22 -21.06
N GLY A 739 9.76 -8.27 -21.73
CA GLY A 739 11.17 -8.67 -21.76
C GLY A 739 11.94 -7.75 -22.69
N GLN A 740 13.21 -7.51 -22.39
CA GLN A 740 14.11 -6.89 -23.35
C GLN A 740 14.87 -8.01 -24.07
N VAL A 741 14.55 -8.26 -25.34
CA VAL A 741 15.29 -9.20 -26.20
C VAL A 741 16.15 -8.37 -27.14
N ASP A 742 17.46 -8.55 -27.06
CA ASP A 742 18.45 -7.83 -27.87
C ASP A 742 18.35 -6.29 -27.80
N GLY A 743 17.98 -5.76 -26.62
CA GLY A 743 17.86 -4.31 -26.40
C GLY A 743 16.51 -3.73 -26.83
N VAL A 744 15.64 -4.50 -27.47
CA VAL A 744 14.28 -4.12 -27.87
C VAL A 744 13.27 -4.66 -26.87
N TRP A 745 12.34 -3.81 -26.43
CA TRP A 745 11.22 -4.25 -25.60
C TRP A 745 10.30 -5.14 -26.44
N GLU A 746 10.18 -6.42 -26.07
CA GLU A 746 9.24 -7.34 -26.70
C GLU A 746 7.81 -6.86 -26.46
N ARG A 747 7.01 -6.87 -27.53
CA ARG A 747 5.57 -6.71 -27.41
C ARG A 747 5.05 -7.82 -26.48
N PRO A 748 4.21 -7.52 -25.48
CA PRO A 748 3.73 -8.55 -24.58
C PRO A 748 2.93 -9.61 -25.37
N ASP A 749 3.47 -10.83 -25.47
CA ASP A 749 2.72 -11.98 -25.96
C ASP A 749 1.59 -12.29 -24.97
N LEU A 750 0.35 -12.02 -25.39
CA LEU A 750 -0.85 -12.54 -24.74
C LEU A 750 -1.02 -14.02 -25.14
N VAL A 751 -0.32 -14.92 -24.45
CA VAL A 751 -0.62 -16.35 -24.55
C VAL A 751 -1.78 -16.66 -23.61
N LEU A 752 -2.97 -16.76 -24.18
CA LEU A 752 -4.21 -17.10 -23.49
C LEU A 752 -4.45 -18.61 -23.66
N GLN A 753 -4.53 -19.37 -22.57
CA GLN A 753 -5.00 -20.76 -22.60
C GLN A 753 -6.51 -20.80 -22.30
N GLU A 754 -7.23 -21.66 -23.00
CA GLU A 754 -8.68 -21.80 -22.89
C GLU A 754 -9.11 -22.37 -21.53
N LEU A 755 -9.91 -21.62 -20.77
CA LEU A 755 -10.62 -22.06 -19.58
C LEU A 755 -12.08 -21.63 -19.73
N THR A 756 -13.01 -22.57 -19.94
CA THR A 756 -14.41 -22.27 -20.25
C THR A 756 -15.10 -21.62 -19.04
N ILE A 757 -15.43 -20.34 -19.13
CA ILE A 757 -16.39 -19.69 -18.23
C ILE A 757 -17.79 -20.12 -18.68
N GLY A 758 -18.68 -20.46 -17.74
CA GLY A 758 -20.06 -20.85 -18.03
C GLY A 758 -20.90 -19.70 -18.62
N GLN A 759 -20.77 -19.48 -19.93
CA GLN A 759 -21.40 -18.43 -20.75
C GLN A 759 -22.90 -18.22 -20.51
N ARG A 760 -23.67 -19.30 -20.27
CA ARG A 760 -25.12 -19.23 -19.96
C ARG A 760 -25.45 -18.42 -18.71
N ARG A 761 -24.54 -18.38 -17.73
CA ARG A 761 -24.78 -17.70 -16.46
C ARG A 761 -24.62 -16.19 -16.57
N LEU A 762 -23.77 -15.69 -17.47
CA LEU A 762 -23.54 -14.26 -17.70
C LEU A 762 -24.58 -13.68 -18.68
N GLU A 763 -24.93 -14.41 -19.73
CA GLU A 763 -25.91 -13.96 -20.75
C GLU A 763 -27.35 -13.91 -20.21
N ASP A 764 -27.73 -14.78 -19.27
CA ASP A 764 -29.06 -14.78 -18.66
C ASP A 764 -29.20 -13.68 -17.57
N GLU A 765 -28.10 -13.17 -17.00
CA GLU A 765 -28.12 -12.35 -15.77
C GLU A 765 -27.93 -10.83 -16.01
N PHE A 766 -27.54 -10.38 -17.21
CA PHE A 766 -27.18 -8.97 -17.46
C PHE A 766 -27.72 -8.39 -18.78
N ALA A 767 -28.28 -7.18 -18.70
CA ALA A 767 -28.45 -6.26 -19.82
C ALA A 767 -27.48 -5.09 -19.65
N PHE A 768 -26.85 -4.67 -20.74
CA PHE A 768 -25.94 -3.53 -20.74
C PHE A 768 -26.75 -2.30 -21.16
N GLU A 769 -26.96 -1.36 -20.24
CA GLU A 769 -27.65 -0.11 -20.54
C GLU A 769 -26.74 1.08 -20.21
N GLU A 770 -26.72 2.05 -21.12
CA GLU A 770 -25.86 3.23 -21.04
C GLU A 770 -26.53 4.28 -20.15
N VAL A 771 -26.02 4.49 -18.92
CA VAL A 771 -26.80 5.18 -17.86
C VAL A 771 -26.48 6.65 -17.69
N ALA A 772 -25.29 7.12 -18.07
CA ALA A 772 -25.03 8.54 -18.16
C ALA A 772 -23.74 8.80 -18.94
N CYS A 773 -23.84 9.65 -19.95
CA CYS A 773 -22.67 10.25 -20.59
C CYS A 773 -22.48 11.65 -20.00
N ASN A 774 -21.30 11.93 -19.45
CA ASN A 774 -21.00 13.28 -18.93
C ASN A 774 -20.88 14.24 -20.13
N PRO A 775 -21.71 15.28 -20.25
CA PRO A 775 -21.60 16.20 -21.37
C PRO A 775 -20.38 17.10 -21.13
N THR A 776 -19.32 16.92 -21.91
CA THR A 776 -18.33 17.98 -22.12
C THR A 776 -18.99 19.10 -22.93
N PRO A 777 -18.63 20.38 -22.73
CA PRO A 777 -19.47 21.48 -23.20
C PRO A 777 -19.51 21.75 -24.71
N ARG A 778 -18.92 20.93 -25.61
CA ARG A 778 -18.84 21.33 -27.02
C ARG A 778 -19.06 20.32 -28.16
N GLU A 779 -19.26 19.01 -27.96
CA GLU A 779 -19.74 18.17 -29.08
C GLU A 779 -20.35 16.83 -28.60
N PRO A 780 -21.37 16.26 -29.28
CA PRO A 780 -22.25 15.22 -28.72
C PRO A 780 -21.76 13.78 -28.83
N SER A 781 -20.56 13.48 -29.37
CA SER A 781 -20.15 12.10 -29.68
C SER A 781 -19.08 11.48 -28.76
N ASP A 782 -18.38 12.24 -27.92
CA ASP A 782 -17.21 11.74 -27.16
C ASP A 782 -17.35 11.93 -25.63
N GLY A 783 -18.53 11.62 -25.11
CA GLY A 783 -18.77 11.60 -23.67
C GLY A 783 -18.24 10.33 -23.00
N PHE A 784 -17.66 10.47 -21.80
CA PHE A 784 -17.49 9.34 -20.89
C PHE A 784 -18.86 8.77 -20.53
N CYS A 785 -19.19 7.59 -21.06
CA CYS A 785 -20.43 6.90 -20.75
C CYS A 785 -20.18 5.85 -19.66
N PHE A 786 -20.92 5.97 -18.56
CA PHE A 786 -20.99 4.93 -17.56
C PHE A 786 -21.98 3.87 -18.06
N LEU A 787 -21.46 2.71 -18.45
CA LEU A 787 -22.28 1.52 -18.65
C LEU A 787 -22.78 1.06 -17.28
N ALA A 788 -24.08 1.11 -17.05
CA ALA A 788 -24.64 0.38 -15.94
C ALA A 788 -24.94 -1.03 -16.43
N VAL A 789 -24.40 -1.98 -15.71
CA VAL A 789 -24.80 -3.37 -15.82
C VAL A 789 -26.10 -3.51 -15.03
N THR A 790 -27.25 -3.55 -15.73
CA THR A 790 -28.56 -3.76 -15.13
C THR A 790 -28.93 -5.24 -15.20
N PRO A 791 -29.49 -5.84 -14.14
CA PRO A 791 -29.96 -7.23 -14.21
C PRO A 791 -31.12 -7.33 -15.20
N SER A 792 -31.18 -8.42 -15.98
CA SER A 792 -32.27 -8.73 -16.93
C SER A 792 -33.65 -8.97 -16.28
N VAL A 793 -33.77 -8.79 -14.97
CA VAL A 793 -35.02 -9.04 -14.24
C VAL A 793 -35.95 -7.83 -14.41
N GLU A 794 -37.09 -8.05 -15.06
CA GLU A 794 -38.20 -7.09 -15.13
C GLU A 794 -38.40 -6.40 -13.77
N ALA A 795 -38.16 -5.09 -13.76
CA ALA A 795 -38.55 -4.27 -12.63
C ALA A 795 -40.04 -4.48 -12.37
N ILE A 796 -40.39 -4.92 -11.16
CA ILE A 796 -41.77 -4.88 -10.68
C ILE A 796 -42.22 -3.42 -10.81
N GLN A 797 -43.10 -3.17 -11.78
CA GLN A 797 -43.58 -1.82 -12.07
C GLN A 797 -44.26 -1.25 -10.82
N PRO A 798 -43.83 -0.08 -10.30
CA PRO A 798 -44.56 0.59 -9.25
C PRO A 798 -45.95 0.97 -9.79
N ARG A 799 -47.01 0.45 -9.16
CA ARG A 799 -48.40 0.87 -9.44
C ARG A 799 -48.50 2.39 -9.31
N ARG A 800 -48.86 3.05 -10.41
CA ARG A 800 -49.28 4.45 -10.45
C ARG A 800 -50.40 4.68 -9.44
N ILE A 801 -50.13 5.45 -8.39
CA ILE A 801 -51.19 6.05 -7.56
C ILE A 801 -51.58 7.36 -8.26
N ASP A 802 -52.75 7.33 -8.91
CA ASP A 802 -53.36 8.51 -9.54
C ASP A 802 -53.85 9.48 -8.46
N TRP A 803 -53.15 10.60 -8.29
CA TRP A 803 -53.69 11.77 -7.60
C TRP A 803 -54.53 12.57 -8.59
N ARG A 804 -55.84 12.27 -8.66
CA ARG A 804 -56.82 13.16 -9.31
C ARG A 804 -56.98 14.43 -8.49
N THR A 805 -56.48 15.54 -9.02
CA THR A 805 -56.94 16.88 -8.67
C THR A 805 -58.40 17.03 -9.12
N ARG A 806 -59.34 17.03 -8.16
CA ARG A 806 -60.67 17.64 -8.35
C ARG A 806 -60.56 19.11 -7.96
N ARG A 807 -60.72 20.00 -8.93
CA ARG A 807 -61.36 21.33 -8.75
C ARG A 807 -62.85 21.17 -9.10
N PRO A 808 -63.75 22.04 -8.60
CA PRO A 808 -63.68 23.50 -8.70
C PRO A 808 -62.79 24.18 -7.65
#